data_AF-A0A846BFU3-F1
#
_entry.id   AF-A0A846BFU3-F1
#
_cell.length_a   1.000
_cell.length_b   1.000
_cell.length_c   1.000
_cell.angle_alpha   90.00
_cell.angle_beta   90.00
_cell.angle_gamma   90.00
#
_symmetry.space_group_name_H-M   'P 1'
#
loop_
_entity.id
_entity.type
_entity.pdbx_description
1 polymer ?
#
loop_
_entity_poly.entity_id
_entity_poly.type
_entity_poly.pdbx_seq_one_letter_code
_entity_poly.pdbx_strand_id
1 'polypeptide(L)'
;MDNEPPNVPPVQVTPGGTFFPAIIPDVPPGSIQVGRILTWSFSDDEHGGPVILQATGDVMASDIISIWQGSAAGSGDGGDIAIDAGGNITINNDVQSFTDNGDGGNITLNAGGNILTDDIQSNGTVRGGDISLTSGGSIDTTQVDPATPGSIFSCSGIGNTCNGGIGESGNITIEAGTGLITRAINSSGILDGGNVRINSDSGPITINNRILSFSEQANGGTVELETGANITIGLDIDSHGKQNGGDIFLESTGGSIDTTGGIVNATGGNNGGDVTFIAPDDINTGTIGLFFNTGFNLDSGNLTIQSHNGNITSTGALLTPSAFGDGGNITLDAGGSIAVNEINVISVTRIGGNIDLTAKDNITTNADIETNQNSITFNGSVNLPGDITFTSHDTGNIIFNNIVDGTQDLTLNPGSGIVQLNDVVGGLTPLNNLYILGDVTNTNPAGVDITTENNTITSNIISPGGIALTSNNGHIITEILDSSTLGDGGNVTLDALGNITVNHINAQSFGIGTGGNVDITTPSFFQANSSFFDRNSINASISTAGGFDGGTIIIRHGGGGVTPFIVGNANTNGTQGAITRGNGAPRETILPTQEYLYTHKQDAERIQIISVPGTTTPLPPFTPPSPTNSIFPTFPTFPTFSIPSTSPILTTNSGSNADLGSGTDPRQDLALLIGNILGVETIFNQNLQTGDYNFTWPFPNGQILSVSVGVDSPLTDRVSFLDELFEEEYEEYFGENITDKKVTAASLRETIKTIESQTGKRPVVIYARSIEKKLDLVLVTPGGSPIPKTVRLDESNTLKNELIYFRNSLEQDNSNAYLPSAQKLYQWLIAPIESELEAFDIDTLIFVMDAGLRSLPLAALHDGKQFLVEKYSLGSVPSISLTDTSYQALKDSQVLAMGASEFPNSNHLDLPSVPTELSTIAEELWPGESVLNEQFTLDNLRTMRLKSHFDIVHLATHADFNDKNAYIQFWDKEVGFDELRQLEWYQPPIVQLLVLSACETALGDDNAEMGFAGLAVRTGVKSALGSLWRVDDGGTSALMSEYYHQLSQEEITIKAEALRQAQLAMLRGQVHIKSGKLVGNGIEVPLPKALESLSDQDFSHPFYWAGFTMIGSPW
;
A
#
# COMPACT_ATOMS: atom_id res chain seq x y z
N MET A 1 -15.10 -0.29 -69.74
CA MET A 1 -14.58 -0.10 -71.10
C MET A 1 -13.22 -0.78 -71.16
N ASP A 2 -13.25 -2.01 -71.68
CA ASP A 2 -12.27 -2.68 -72.55
C ASP A 2 -10.77 -2.62 -72.21
N ASN A 3 -10.18 -3.71 -71.70
CA ASN A 3 -9.70 -4.86 -72.50
C ASN A 3 -8.77 -5.79 -71.69
N GLU A 4 -9.24 -7.00 -71.37
CA GLU A 4 -8.38 -8.18 -71.11
C GLU A 4 -8.84 -9.35 -72.01
N PRO A 5 -7.90 -10.19 -72.54
CA PRO A 5 -8.22 -11.36 -73.37
C PRO A 5 -8.57 -12.61 -72.52
N PRO A 6 -9.16 -13.66 -73.12
CA PRO A 6 -10.15 -14.50 -72.46
C PRO A 6 -9.60 -15.67 -71.63
N ASN A 7 -10.25 -15.84 -70.47
CA ASN A 7 -10.54 -17.08 -69.74
C ASN A 7 -10.22 -18.41 -70.46
N VAL A 8 -9.30 -19.17 -69.87
CA VAL A 8 -9.37 -20.64 -69.82
C VAL A 8 -10.35 -21.00 -68.70
N PRO A 9 -11.35 -21.88 -68.90
CA PRO A 9 -12.38 -22.12 -67.89
C PRO A 9 -11.82 -22.90 -66.69
N PRO A 10 -12.27 -22.61 -65.46
CA PRO A 10 -11.98 -23.44 -64.30
C PRO A 10 -12.66 -24.80 -64.49
N VAL A 11 -11.89 -25.88 -64.39
CA VAL A 11 -12.41 -27.24 -64.45
C VAL A 11 -12.98 -27.58 -63.08
N GLN A 12 -14.30 -27.71 -63.00
CA GLN A 12 -15.00 -28.30 -61.84
C GLN A 12 -14.71 -29.80 -61.79
N VAL A 13 -14.23 -30.29 -60.64
CA VAL A 13 -14.02 -31.73 -60.38
C VAL A 13 -14.76 -32.11 -59.10
N THR A 14 -15.48 -33.24 -59.17
CA THR A 14 -16.20 -33.92 -58.08
C THR A 14 -15.26 -34.65 -57.10
N PRO A 15 -15.74 -35.10 -55.91
CA PRO A 15 -14.89 -35.52 -54.80
C PRO A 15 -14.06 -36.79 -55.10
N GLY A 16 -12.78 -36.77 -54.71
CA GLY A 16 -11.91 -37.96 -54.70
C GLY A 16 -10.83 -38.00 -55.79
N GLY A 17 -9.73 -37.27 -55.57
CA GLY A 17 -8.43 -37.50 -56.22
C GLY A 17 -8.04 -36.48 -57.30
N THR A 18 -6.89 -35.83 -57.11
CA THR A 18 -6.29 -34.87 -58.05
C THR A 18 -5.21 -35.55 -58.92
N PHE A 19 -5.23 -35.28 -60.23
CA PHE A 19 -4.34 -35.86 -61.24
C PHE A 19 -3.26 -34.84 -61.65
N PHE A 20 -1.99 -35.26 -61.78
CA PHE A 20 -0.88 -34.41 -62.24
C PHE A 20 -0.64 -34.57 -63.75
N PRO A 21 -0.70 -33.50 -64.57
CA PRO A 21 -0.23 -33.58 -65.95
C PRO A 21 1.29 -33.71 -65.98
N ALA A 22 1.78 -34.62 -66.82
CA ALA A 22 3.17 -35.06 -66.83
C ALA A 22 4.11 -34.16 -67.65
N ILE A 23 5.37 -34.15 -67.18
CA ILE A 23 6.64 -33.83 -67.84
C ILE A 23 7.08 -32.35 -67.74
N ILE A 24 7.80 -32.06 -66.64
CA ILE A 24 8.82 -31.01 -66.59
C ILE A 24 10.18 -31.73 -66.71
N PRO A 25 11.06 -31.39 -67.68
CA PRO A 25 12.41 -31.92 -67.71
C PRO A 25 13.20 -31.37 -66.50
N ASP A 26 14.06 -32.20 -65.90
CA ASP A 26 14.96 -31.88 -64.77
C ASP A 26 14.41 -32.03 -63.33
N VAL A 27 13.32 -32.78 -63.10
CA VAL A 27 12.95 -33.19 -61.72
C VAL A 27 13.97 -34.23 -61.21
N PRO A 28 14.67 -33.98 -60.09
CA PRO A 28 15.64 -34.93 -59.56
C PRO A 28 14.99 -36.28 -59.21
N PRO A 29 15.68 -37.43 -59.37
CA PRO A 29 15.12 -38.74 -59.07
C PRO A 29 14.53 -38.80 -57.65
N GLY A 30 13.29 -39.28 -57.54
CA GLY A 30 12.59 -39.40 -56.26
C GLY A 30 11.91 -38.13 -55.75
N SER A 31 11.92 -37.04 -56.53
CA SER A 31 11.28 -35.76 -56.19
C SER A 31 9.87 -35.64 -56.77
N ILE A 32 9.02 -34.84 -56.11
CA ILE A 32 7.68 -34.47 -56.57
C ILE A 32 7.71 -33.00 -56.99
N GLN A 33 7.37 -32.69 -58.24
CA GLN A 33 7.14 -31.32 -58.70
C GLN A 33 5.72 -31.18 -59.24
N VAL A 34 4.95 -30.28 -58.63
CA VAL A 34 3.52 -30.10 -58.89
C VAL A 34 3.17 -28.62 -58.92
N GLY A 35 2.02 -28.28 -59.52
CA GLY A 35 1.51 -26.90 -59.51
C GLY A 35 0.81 -26.56 -58.19
N ARG A 36 -0.34 -25.90 -58.28
CA ARG A 36 -1.24 -25.70 -57.13
C ARG A 36 -1.98 -27.00 -56.79
N ILE A 37 -2.02 -27.36 -55.51
CA ILE A 37 -2.90 -28.40 -54.96
C ILE A 37 -4.03 -27.71 -54.21
N LEU A 38 -5.27 -28.01 -54.58
CA LEU A 38 -6.47 -27.52 -53.91
C LEU A 38 -7.42 -28.68 -53.64
N THR A 39 -7.66 -28.98 -52.36
CA THR A 39 -8.76 -29.85 -51.91
C THR A 39 -9.81 -28.96 -51.25
N TRP A 40 -11.08 -29.18 -51.59
CA TRP A 40 -12.17 -28.29 -51.19
C TRP A 40 -13.47 -29.07 -50.99
N SER A 41 -14.25 -28.74 -49.96
CA SER A 41 -15.59 -29.28 -49.69
C SER A 41 -16.60 -28.17 -49.39
N PHE A 42 -17.83 -28.34 -49.89
CA PHE A 42 -18.99 -27.45 -49.67
C PHE A 42 -20.19 -28.16 -49.04
N SER A 43 -20.04 -29.44 -48.68
CA SER A 43 -21.13 -30.26 -48.14
C SER A 43 -21.18 -30.12 -46.61
N ASP A 44 -22.38 -29.99 -46.05
CA ASP A 44 -22.61 -29.85 -44.60
C ASP A 44 -22.20 -31.10 -43.79
N ASP A 45 -21.83 -32.22 -44.45
CA ASP A 45 -21.41 -33.52 -43.86
C ASP A 45 -20.01 -34.01 -44.32
N GLU A 46 -19.22 -33.22 -45.06
CA GLU A 46 -17.90 -33.64 -45.58
C GLU A 46 -16.80 -32.66 -45.14
N HIS A 47 -15.58 -33.13 -44.92
CA HIS A 47 -14.43 -32.31 -44.49
C HIS A 47 -13.54 -31.90 -45.69
N GLY A 48 -12.62 -30.97 -45.47
CA GLY A 48 -11.51 -30.71 -46.42
C GLY A 48 -10.74 -32.01 -46.70
N GLY A 49 -10.41 -32.27 -47.95
CA GLY A 49 -9.70 -33.50 -48.33
C GLY A 49 -8.23 -33.45 -47.91
N PRO A 50 -7.66 -34.49 -47.27
CA PRO A 50 -6.26 -34.45 -46.86
C PRO A 50 -5.31 -34.41 -48.06
N VAL A 51 -4.18 -33.72 -47.90
CA VAL A 51 -3.09 -33.67 -48.87
C VAL A 51 -1.88 -34.39 -48.28
N ILE A 52 -1.48 -35.51 -48.89
CA ILE A 52 -0.32 -36.29 -48.44
C ILE A 52 0.67 -36.40 -49.60
N LEU A 53 1.88 -35.89 -49.41
CA LEU A 53 3.00 -35.99 -50.36
C LEU A 53 4.18 -36.68 -49.70
N GLN A 54 4.75 -37.69 -50.38
CA GLN A 54 5.92 -38.43 -49.89
C GLN A 54 6.95 -38.57 -51.01
N ALA A 55 8.14 -38.03 -50.82
CA ALA A 55 9.24 -38.01 -51.77
C ALA A 55 10.55 -38.42 -51.10
N THR A 56 11.38 -39.23 -51.75
CA THR A 56 12.74 -39.50 -51.26
C THR A 56 13.73 -38.38 -51.64
N GLY A 57 13.35 -37.52 -52.59
CA GLY A 57 14.06 -36.29 -52.98
C GLY A 57 13.30 -35.04 -52.54
N ASP A 58 13.25 -34.02 -53.40
CA ASP A 58 12.59 -32.74 -53.09
C ASP A 58 11.07 -32.79 -53.30
N VAL A 59 10.33 -31.92 -52.63
CA VAL A 59 8.92 -31.61 -52.94
C VAL A 59 8.84 -30.13 -53.34
N MET A 60 8.37 -29.87 -54.56
CA MET A 60 8.17 -28.53 -55.11
C MET A 60 6.71 -28.34 -55.51
N ALA A 61 6.05 -27.31 -54.97
CA ALA A 61 4.67 -26.94 -55.33
C ALA A 61 4.51 -25.42 -55.52
N SER A 62 3.39 -25.02 -56.11
CA SER A 62 2.99 -23.59 -56.11
C SER A 62 2.37 -23.23 -54.77
N ASP A 63 1.18 -23.74 -54.49
CA ASP A 63 0.40 -23.49 -53.26
C ASP A 63 -0.28 -24.80 -52.88
N ILE A 64 -0.44 -25.06 -51.58
CA ILE A 64 -1.12 -26.26 -51.08
C ILE A 64 -2.23 -25.81 -50.14
N ILE A 65 -3.48 -26.01 -50.58
CA ILE A 65 -4.65 -25.47 -49.91
C ILE A 65 -5.66 -26.60 -49.70
N SER A 66 -6.11 -26.77 -48.47
CA SER A 66 -7.07 -27.80 -48.06
C SER A 66 -8.18 -27.19 -47.21
N ILE A 67 -9.34 -26.99 -47.82
CA ILE A 67 -10.38 -26.11 -47.27
C ILE A 67 -11.72 -26.82 -47.12
N TRP A 68 -12.42 -26.50 -46.03
CA TRP A 68 -13.88 -26.65 -45.94
C TRP A 68 -14.59 -25.29 -45.93
N GLN A 69 -15.63 -25.14 -46.75
CA GLN A 69 -16.50 -23.95 -46.79
C GLN A 69 -17.96 -24.36 -47.00
N GLY A 70 -18.74 -24.50 -45.93
CA GLY A 70 -20.14 -24.93 -46.01
C GLY A 70 -21.18 -23.81 -45.84
N SER A 71 -22.45 -24.20 -45.73
CA SER A 71 -23.51 -23.26 -45.36
C SER A 71 -23.39 -22.83 -43.89
N ALA A 72 -24.03 -21.73 -43.49
CA ALA A 72 -24.03 -21.27 -42.08
C ALA A 72 -24.61 -22.29 -41.08
N ALA A 73 -25.21 -23.39 -41.55
CA ALA A 73 -25.76 -24.47 -40.74
C ALA A 73 -24.93 -25.77 -40.79
N GLY A 74 -23.97 -25.90 -41.70
CA GLY A 74 -23.07 -27.04 -41.79
C GLY A 74 -21.84 -26.86 -40.91
N SER A 75 -21.18 -27.95 -40.52
CA SER A 75 -19.91 -27.94 -39.78
C SER A 75 -18.95 -28.88 -40.49
N GLY A 76 -17.70 -28.46 -40.70
CA GLY A 76 -16.69 -29.30 -41.31
C GLY A 76 -15.29 -28.77 -41.07
N ASP A 77 -14.34 -29.69 -41.07
CA ASP A 77 -12.97 -29.39 -40.66
C ASP A 77 -12.08 -29.15 -41.87
N GLY A 78 -11.01 -28.38 -41.69
CA GLY A 78 -9.92 -28.31 -42.64
C GLY A 78 -9.30 -29.69 -42.84
N GLY A 79 -8.83 -30.00 -44.05
CA GLY A 79 -8.16 -31.28 -44.28
C GLY A 79 -6.68 -31.20 -43.92
N ASP A 80 -6.15 -32.25 -43.29
CA ASP A 80 -4.73 -32.31 -42.92
C ASP A 80 -3.81 -32.20 -44.14
N ILE A 81 -2.68 -31.51 -43.97
CA ILE A 81 -1.62 -31.41 -44.97
C ILE A 81 -0.35 -32.05 -44.38
N ALA A 82 0.10 -33.15 -44.98
CA ALA A 82 1.30 -33.87 -44.56
C ALA A 82 2.29 -34.02 -45.73
N ILE A 83 3.48 -33.45 -45.60
CA ILE A 83 4.54 -33.52 -46.62
C ILE A 83 5.79 -34.10 -46.00
N ASP A 84 6.31 -35.18 -46.59
CA ASP A 84 7.55 -35.83 -46.20
C ASP A 84 8.51 -35.87 -47.40
N ALA A 85 9.64 -35.18 -47.28
CA ALA A 85 10.66 -35.05 -48.31
C ALA A 85 12.03 -35.45 -47.77
N GLY A 86 12.70 -36.40 -48.42
CA GLY A 86 14.11 -36.71 -48.13
C GLY A 86 15.08 -35.56 -48.47
N GLY A 87 14.67 -34.65 -49.35
CA GLY A 87 15.35 -33.41 -49.72
C GLY A 87 14.65 -32.15 -49.17
N ASN A 88 14.55 -31.10 -49.97
CA ASN A 88 13.92 -29.84 -49.60
C ASN A 88 12.40 -29.86 -49.84
N ILE A 89 11.66 -29.07 -49.06
CA ILE A 89 10.29 -28.66 -49.38
C ILE A 89 10.34 -27.21 -49.86
N THR A 90 9.82 -26.95 -51.06
CA THR A 90 9.73 -25.59 -51.62
C THR A 90 8.32 -25.34 -52.14
N ILE A 91 7.59 -24.48 -51.45
CA ILE A 91 6.24 -24.03 -51.82
C ILE A 91 6.37 -22.55 -52.20
N ASN A 92 6.03 -22.18 -53.42
CA ASN A 92 6.25 -20.81 -53.90
C ASN A 92 5.17 -19.81 -53.43
N ASN A 93 4.25 -20.21 -52.56
CA ASN A 93 3.22 -19.39 -51.92
C ASN A 93 2.80 -20.11 -50.60
N ASP A 94 1.50 -20.09 -50.28
CA ASP A 94 0.97 -20.51 -48.98
C ASP A 94 0.72 -22.02 -48.84
N VAL A 95 0.80 -22.50 -47.60
CA VAL A 95 0.30 -23.81 -47.14
C VAL A 95 -0.87 -23.56 -46.17
N GLN A 96 -2.09 -23.87 -46.59
CA GLN A 96 -3.30 -23.50 -45.83
C GLN A 96 -4.22 -24.70 -45.61
N SER A 97 -4.52 -25.00 -44.35
CA SER A 97 -5.65 -25.83 -43.94
C SER A 97 -6.65 -24.95 -43.20
N PHE A 98 -7.85 -24.78 -43.76
CA PHE A 98 -8.77 -23.75 -43.29
C PHE A 98 -10.23 -24.21 -43.27
N THR A 99 -10.98 -23.74 -42.28
CA THR A 99 -12.43 -23.87 -42.20
C THR A 99 -13.12 -22.60 -41.69
N ASP A 100 -14.26 -22.27 -42.31
CA ASP A 100 -15.17 -21.21 -41.86
C ASP A 100 -16.08 -21.65 -40.69
N ASN A 101 -16.25 -22.96 -40.44
CA ASN A 101 -17.10 -23.50 -39.36
C ASN A 101 -16.65 -24.92 -38.93
N GLY A 102 -15.67 -25.00 -38.04
CA GLY A 102 -15.11 -26.26 -37.55
C GLY A 102 -13.68 -26.12 -37.04
N ASP A 103 -12.95 -27.23 -36.99
CA ASP A 103 -11.53 -27.26 -36.61
C ASP A 103 -10.61 -27.12 -37.84
N GLY A 104 -9.50 -26.41 -37.69
CA GLY A 104 -8.41 -26.39 -38.67
C GLY A 104 -7.77 -27.77 -38.80
N GLY A 105 -7.31 -28.13 -40.01
CA GLY A 105 -6.60 -29.40 -40.23
C GLY A 105 -5.11 -29.26 -39.92
N ASN A 106 -4.49 -30.31 -39.39
CA ASN A 106 -3.09 -30.25 -38.99
C ASN A 106 -2.17 -30.07 -40.20
N ILE A 107 -1.07 -29.32 -40.02
CA ILE A 107 -0.04 -29.16 -41.05
C ILE A 107 1.26 -29.76 -40.53
N THR A 108 1.80 -30.74 -41.25
CA THR A 108 3.07 -31.39 -40.94
C THR A 108 4.00 -31.35 -42.15
N LEU A 109 5.13 -30.65 -42.02
CA LEU A 109 6.17 -30.55 -43.06
C LEU A 109 7.48 -31.13 -42.54
N ASN A 110 7.93 -32.24 -43.13
CA ASN A 110 9.17 -32.93 -42.79
C ASN A 110 10.13 -32.91 -43.98
N ALA A 111 11.27 -32.24 -43.84
CA ALA A 111 12.30 -32.13 -44.87
C ALA A 111 13.67 -32.60 -44.36
N GLY A 112 14.36 -33.45 -45.12
CA GLY A 112 15.77 -33.74 -44.89
C GLY A 112 16.69 -32.55 -45.20
N GLY A 113 16.25 -31.65 -46.08
CA GLY A 113 16.87 -30.37 -46.42
C GLY A 113 16.08 -29.19 -45.84
N ASN A 114 16.00 -28.07 -46.58
CA ASN A 114 15.32 -26.85 -46.16
C ASN A 114 13.79 -26.90 -46.38
N ILE A 115 13.05 -26.11 -45.61
CA ILE A 115 11.65 -25.76 -45.89
C ILE A 115 11.61 -24.29 -46.29
N LEU A 116 11.23 -24.02 -47.54
CA LEU A 116 10.99 -22.67 -48.06
C LEU A 116 9.52 -22.56 -48.45
N THR A 117 8.81 -21.59 -47.88
CA THR A 117 7.38 -21.36 -48.12
C THR A 117 7.03 -19.90 -47.85
N ASP A 118 5.77 -19.52 -48.06
CA ASP A 118 5.23 -18.25 -47.60
C ASP A 118 4.38 -18.45 -46.32
N ASP A 119 3.13 -17.98 -46.25
CA ASP A 119 2.27 -18.19 -45.08
C ASP A 119 1.96 -19.69 -44.87
N ILE A 120 2.02 -20.15 -43.61
CA ILE A 120 1.53 -21.47 -43.18
C ILE A 120 0.36 -21.23 -42.24
N GLN A 121 -0.84 -21.70 -42.59
CA GLN A 121 -2.05 -21.39 -41.82
C GLN A 121 -2.89 -22.64 -41.56
N SER A 122 -3.15 -22.94 -40.29
CA SER A 122 -4.08 -23.98 -39.84
C SER A 122 -5.16 -23.38 -38.95
N ASN A 123 -6.09 -22.67 -39.58
CA ASN A 123 -7.09 -21.87 -38.87
C ASN A 123 -8.46 -22.56 -38.89
N GLY A 124 -9.13 -22.55 -37.74
CA GLY A 124 -10.52 -22.97 -37.61
C GLY A 124 -11.28 -22.03 -36.69
N THR A 125 -12.60 -21.96 -36.82
CA THR A 125 -13.43 -21.10 -35.97
C THR A 125 -13.71 -21.72 -34.60
N VAL A 126 -13.65 -23.05 -34.50
CA VAL A 126 -13.73 -23.79 -33.24
C VAL A 126 -12.32 -23.96 -32.68
N ARG A 127 -11.47 -24.78 -33.31
CA ARG A 127 -10.06 -24.90 -32.94
C ARG A 127 -9.10 -24.66 -34.09
N GLY A 128 -7.94 -24.08 -33.80
CA GLY A 128 -6.79 -24.12 -34.72
C GLY A 128 -6.22 -25.54 -34.81
N GLY A 129 -5.65 -25.93 -35.95
CA GLY A 129 -4.99 -27.23 -36.10
C GLY A 129 -3.49 -27.14 -35.84
N ASP A 130 -2.89 -28.19 -35.29
CA ASP A 130 -1.46 -28.16 -34.93
C ASP A 130 -0.58 -27.99 -36.17
N ILE A 131 0.48 -27.18 -36.05
CA ILE A 131 1.52 -27.00 -37.07
C ILE A 131 2.82 -27.60 -36.56
N SER A 132 3.36 -28.57 -37.29
CA SER A 132 4.65 -29.20 -37.01
C SER A 132 5.58 -29.09 -38.22
N LEU A 133 6.72 -28.41 -38.04
CA LEU A 133 7.72 -28.21 -39.09
C LEU A 133 9.04 -28.82 -38.63
N THR A 134 9.57 -29.79 -39.38
CA THR A 134 10.87 -30.42 -39.10
C THR A 134 11.77 -30.33 -40.33
N SER A 135 12.94 -29.72 -40.18
CA SER A 135 13.91 -29.54 -41.25
C SER A 135 15.32 -29.91 -40.80
N GLY A 136 16.00 -30.78 -41.57
CA GLY A 136 17.44 -31.01 -41.41
C GLY A 136 18.30 -29.81 -41.84
N GLY A 137 17.69 -28.84 -42.52
CA GLY A 137 18.28 -27.57 -42.94
C GLY A 137 17.65 -26.37 -42.23
N SER A 138 17.34 -25.33 -42.98
CA SER A 138 16.70 -24.09 -42.49
C SER A 138 15.21 -24.07 -42.81
N ILE A 139 14.45 -23.35 -42.00
CA ILE A 139 13.04 -23.04 -42.26
C ILE A 139 12.95 -21.54 -42.51
N ASP A 140 12.53 -21.15 -43.70
CA ASP A 140 12.43 -19.74 -44.09
C ASP A 140 11.09 -19.47 -44.77
N THR A 141 10.24 -18.67 -44.10
CA THR A 141 8.94 -18.26 -44.63
C THR A 141 8.99 -16.89 -45.34
N THR A 142 10.18 -16.31 -45.55
CA THR A 142 10.34 -14.91 -45.98
C THR A 142 10.93 -14.75 -47.38
N GLN A 143 11.50 -15.80 -47.96
CA GLN A 143 12.23 -15.72 -49.25
C GLN A 143 11.33 -15.70 -50.48
N VAL A 144 10.09 -16.16 -50.33
CA VAL A 144 9.17 -16.35 -51.46
C VAL A 144 8.68 -15.01 -51.99
N ASP A 145 8.14 -14.15 -51.12
CA ASP A 145 7.86 -12.74 -51.41
C ASP A 145 8.50 -11.83 -50.34
N PRO A 146 9.70 -11.27 -50.61
CA PRO A 146 10.34 -10.33 -49.69
C PRO A 146 9.56 -9.05 -49.41
N ALA A 147 8.56 -8.70 -50.25
CA ALA A 147 7.70 -7.54 -50.01
C ALA A 147 6.56 -7.85 -49.02
N THR A 148 6.15 -9.11 -48.90
CA THR A 148 5.17 -9.60 -47.93
C THR A 148 5.66 -10.89 -47.26
N PRO A 149 6.62 -10.81 -46.33
CA PRO A 149 7.17 -12.01 -45.70
C PRO A 149 6.10 -12.87 -45.00
N GLY A 150 6.16 -14.18 -45.20
CA GLY A 150 5.20 -15.15 -44.67
C GLY A 150 5.29 -15.37 -43.17
N SER A 151 4.20 -15.89 -42.62
CA SER A 151 3.89 -16.05 -41.19
C SER A 151 3.33 -17.44 -40.90
N ILE A 152 3.38 -17.87 -39.64
CA ILE A 152 2.89 -19.19 -39.22
C ILE A 152 1.72 -18.99 -38.26
N PHE A 153 0.51 -19.41 -38.66
CA PHE A 153 -0.73 -19.17 -37.92
C PHE A 153 -1.48 -20.47 -37.62
N SER A 154 -1.78 -20.73 -36.35
CA SER A 154 -2.62 -21.84 -35.87
C SER A 154 -3.61 -21.31 -34.83
N CYS A 155 -4.59 -20.54 -35.28
CA CYS A 155 -5.44 -19.79 -34.35
C CYS A 155 -6.92 -20.17 -34.45
N SER A 156 -7.66 -19.87 -33.37
CA SER A 156 -9.13 -19.93 -33.36
C SER A 156 -9.68 -18.62 -33.94
N GLY A 157 -10.13 -18.65 -35.19
CA GLY A 157 -10.69 -17.48 -35.89
C GLY A 157 -10.42 -17.47 -37.39
N ILE A 158 -11.00 -16.48 -38.08
CA ILE A 158 -10.92 -16.37 -39.54
C ILE A 158 -9.83 -15.38 -39.95
N GLY A 159 -9.02 -15.78 -40.93
CA GLY A 159 -8.01 -14.95 -41.60
C GLY A 159 -6.77 -14.63 -40.77
N ASN A 160 -5.90 -13.79 -41.32
CA ASN A 160 -4.57 -13.46 -40.77
C ASN A 160 -4.62 -12.63 -39.46
N THR A 161 -5.81 -12.26 -39.01
CA THR A 161 -6.02 -11.53 -37.76
C THR A 161 -6.64 -12.40 -36.66
N CYS A 162 -6.91 -13.68 -36.94
CA CYS A 162 -7.46 -14.63 -35.96
C CYS A 162 -8.73 -14.12 -35.24
N ASN A 163 -9.59 -13.40 -35.98
CA ASN A 163 -10.76 -12.75 -35.40
C ASN A 163 -12.00 -13.64 -35.54
N GLY A 164 -12.87 -13.62 -34.53
CA GLY A 164 -14.19 -14.25 -34.59
C GLY A 164 -14.23 -15.76 -34.33
N GLY A 165 -13.16 -16.35 -33.80
CA GLY A 165 -13.16 -17.71 -33.26
C GLY A 165 -13.95 -17.80 -31.95
N ILE A 166 -14.16 -19.03 -31.46
CA ILE A 166 -14.86 -19.28 -30.18
C ILE A 166 -14.15 -20.31 -29.29
N GLY A 167 -12.99 -20.83 -29.69
CA GLY A 167 -12.33 -21.93 -28.99
C GLY A 167 -10.81 -21.80 -28.85
N GLU A 168 -10.14 -22.93 -28.78
CA GLU A 168 -8.71 -23.08 -28.48
C GLU A 168 -7.86 -22.95 -29.76
N SER A 169 -6.68 -22.36 -29.68
CA SER A 169 -5.72 -22.39 -30.79
C SER A 169 -4.94 -23.71 -30.85
N GLY A 170 -4.28 -23.98 -31.97
CA GLY A 170 -3.46 -25.18 -32.15
C GLY A 170 -2.00 -24.91 -31.84
N ASN A 171 -1.25 -25.92 -31.44
CA ASN A 171 0.16 -25.76 -31.08
C ASN A 171 1.04 -25.61 -32.31
N ILE A 172 2.14 -24.86 -32.17
CA ILE A 172 3.13 -24.67 -33.21
C ILE A 172 4.46 -25.24 -32.71
N THR A 173 4.96 -26.28 -33.37
CA THR A 173 6.25 -26.92 -33.06
C THR A 173 7.19 -26.85 -34.27
N ILE A 174 8.38 -26.28 -34.08
CA ILE A 174 9.35 -26.06 -35.14
C ILE A 174 10.71 -26.62 -34.72
N GLU A 175 11.28 -27.48 -35.56
CA GLU A 175 12.59 -28.12 -35.39
C GLU A 175 13.44 -27.82 -36.63
N ALA A 176 14.48 -26.99 -36.51
CA ALA A 176 15.31 -26.56 -37.64
C ALA A 176 16.81 -26.81 -37.41
N GLY A 177 17.47 -27.61 -38.25
CA GLY A 177 18.90 -27.91 -38.09
C GLY A 177 19.84 -26.69 -38.22
N THR A 178 19.49 -25.70 -39.04
CA THR A 178 20.39 -24.56 -39.38
C THR A 178 19.76 -23.18 -39.28
N GLY A 179 18.57 -23.05 -38.68
CA GLY A 179 17.95 -21.76 -38.35
C GLY A 179 16.48 -21.63 -38.79
N LEU A 180 15.79 -20.67 -38.18
CA LEU A 180 14.43 -20.25 -38.52
C LEU A 180 14.42 -18.75 -38.85
N ILE A 181 13.80 -18.39 -39.96
CA ILE A 181 13.43 -17.00 -40.28
C ILE A 181 11.96 -16.96 -40.66
N THR A 182 11.17 -16.19 -39.93
CA THR A 182 9.75 -15.96 -40.25
C THR A 182 9.33 -14.54 -39.90
N ARG A 183 8.22 -14.06 -40.48
CA ARG A 183 7.66 -12.76 -40.12
C ARG A 183 7.07 -12.79 -38.72
N ALA A 184 6.08 -13.64 -38.49
CA ALA A 184 5.30 -13.67 -37.27
C ALA A 184 4.79 -15.08 -36.99
N ILE A 185 4.53 -15.37 -35.71
CA ILE A 185 3.89 -16.60 -35.26
C ILE A 185 2.64 -16.23 -34.48
N ASN A 186 1.52 -16.87 -34.77
CA ASN A 186 0.26 -16.62 -34.06
C ASN A 186 -0.47 -17.92 -33.76
N SER A 187 -0.57 -18.25 -32.47
CA SER A 187 -1.39 -19.29 -31.86
C SER A 187 -2.28 -18.69 -30.76
N SER A 188 -2.87 -17.52 -31.01
CA SER A 188 -3.85 -16.91 -30.09
C SER A 188 -5.20 -17.61 -30.17
N GLY A 189 -5.84 -17.81 -29.02
CA GLY A 189 -7.17 -18.41 -28.90
C GLY A 189 -8.15 -17.54 -28.10
N ILE A 190 -9.44 -17.84 -28.20
CA ILE A 190 -10.45 -17.20 -27.34
C ILE A 190 -10.51 -17.92 -25.99
N LEU A 191 -10.49 -19.26 -25.98
CA LEU A 191 -10.48 -20.06 -24.75
C LEU A 191 -9.05 -20.23 -24.23
N ASP A 192 -8.24 -21.08 -24.84
CA ASP A 192 -6.82 -21.21 -24.49
C ASP A 192 -5.93 -20.83 -25.69
N GLY A 193 -4.83 -20.16 -25.39
CA GLY A 193 -3.72 -19.96 -26.32
C GLY A 193 -2.94 -21.25 -26.50
N GLY A 194 -2.28 -21.42 -27.65
CA GLY A 194 -1.65 -22.67 -28.06
C GLY A 194 -0.14 -22.55 -27.94
N ASN A 195 0.51 -23.62 -27.52
CA ASN A 195 1.93 -23.55 -27.19
C ASN A 195 2.78 -23.37 -28.45
N VAL A 196 3.78 -22.51 -28.36
CA VAL A 196 4.76 -22.26 -29.41
C VAL A 196 6.12 -22.78 -28.95
N ARG A 197 6.60 -23.88 -29.54
CA ARG A 197 7.93 -24.45 -29.28
C ARG A 197 8.79 -24.38 -30.53
N ILE A 198 9.97 -23.78 -30.41
CA ILE A 198 10.91 -23.62 -31.52
C ILE A 198 12.29 -24.06 -31.06
N ASN A 199 12.87 -25.03 -31.74
CA ASN A 199 14.24 -25.44 -31.52
C ASN A 199 15.05 -25.27 -32.82
N SER A 200 16.25 -24.71 -32.71
CA SER A 200 17.23 -24.73 -33.79
C SER A 200 18.62 -25.17 -33.35
N ASP A 201 19.11 -26.28 -33.91
CA ASP A 201 20.35 -26.94 -33.45
C ASP A 201 21.58 -26.02 -33.49
N SER A 202 21.79 -25.32 -34.62
CA SER A 202 23.05 -24.58 -34.86
C SER A 202 22.87 -23.18 -35.47
N GLY A 203 21.66 -22.81 -35.86
CA GLY A 203 21.38 -21.55 -36.54
C GLY A 203 20.42 -20.65 -35.77
N PRO A 204 20.34 -19.37 -36.15
CA PRO A 204 19.58 -18.37 -35.40
C PRO A 204 18.08 -18.60 -35.51
N ILE A 205 17.34 -18.13 -34.50
CA ILE A 205 15.89 -17.94 -34.55
C ILE A 205 15.63 -16.46 -34.75
N THR A 206 15.05 -16.09 -35.90
CA THR A 206 14.69 -14.70 -36.23
C THR A 206 13.20 -14.60 -36.52
N ILE A 207 12.48 -13.89 -35.65
CA ILE A 207 11.07 -13.54 -35.83
C ILE A 207 11.02 -12.03 -36.08
N ASN A 208 10.79 -11.61 -37.33
CA ASN A 208 10.89 -10.19 -37.69
C ASN A 208 9.78 -9.29 -37.10
N ASN A 209 8.75 -9.88 -36.50
CA ASN A 209 7.58 -9.20 -35.96
C ASN A 209 7.20 -9.78 -34.58
N ARG A 210 6.06 -10.46 -34.45
CA ARG A 210 5.48 -10.88 -33.16
C ARG A 210 5.37 -12.40 -33.01
N ILE A 211 5.38 -12.85 -31.75
CA ILE A 211 4.87 -14.16 -31.33
C ILE A 211 3.63 -13.91 -30.48
N LEU A 212 2.49 -14.47 -30.89
CA LEU A 212 1.22 -14.34 -30.18
C LEU A 212 0.74 -15.74 -29.76
N SER A 213 0.49 -15.91 -28.47
CA SER A 213 0.06 -17.14 -27.82
C SER A 213 -0.98 -16.84 -26.72
N PHE A 214 -1.62 -15.68 -26.80
CA PHE A 214 -2.50 -15.18 -25.74
C PHE A 214 -3.90 -15.81 -25.78
N SER A 215 -4.65 -15.59 -24.69
CA SER A 215 -6.06 -15.94 -24.55
C SER A 215 -6.92 -14.80 -24.02
N GLU A 216 -8.08 -14.60 -24.65
CA GLU A 216 -9.08 -13.61 -24.21
C GLU A 216 -10.00 -14.11 -23.06
N GLN A 217 -10.11 -15.41 -22.79
CA GLN A 217 -11.05 -15.95 -21.79
C GLN A 217 -10.50 -16.96 -20.77
N ALA A 218 -9.42 -17.66 -21.08
CA ALA A 218 -8.75 -18.58 -20.16
C ALA A 218 -7.23 -18.41 -20.16
N ASN A 219 -6.44 -19.42 -20.52
CA ASN A 219 -5.00 -19.43 -20.26
C ASN A 219 -4.21 -19.05 -21.51
N GLY A 220 -3.15 -18.27 -21.35
CA GLY A 220 -2.14 -18.08 -22.40
C GLY A 220 -1.35 -19.38 -22.61
N GLY A 221 -0.92 -19.62 -23.85
CA GLY A 221 -0.08 -20.77 -24.21
C GLY A 221 1.40 -20.47 -24.03
N THR A 222 2.21 -21.45 -23.66
CA THR A 222 3.64 -21.27 -23.41
C THR A 222 4.40 -20.90 -24.69
N VAL A 223 5.48 -20.12 -24.55
CA VAL A 223 6.39 -19.76 -25.64
C VAL A 223 7.80 -20.20 -25.27
N GLU A 224 8.37 -21.14 -26.02
CA GLU A 224 9.66 -21.76 -25.74
C GLU A 224 10.55 -21.75 -26.98
N LEU A 225 11.69 -21.05 -26.91
CA LEU A 225 12.66 -20.95 -28.00
C LEU A 225 14.04 -21.40 -27.51
N GLU A 226 14.61 -22.39 -28.18
CA GLU A 226 15.95 -22.92 -27.90
C GLU A 226 16.81 -22.85 -29.17
N THR A 227 18.05 -22.37 -29.06
CA THR A 227 18.98 -22.38 -30.21
C THR A 227 20.46 -22.46 -29.85
N GLY A 228 21.27 -23.03 -30.75
CA GLY A 228 22.72 -22.96 -30.73
C GLY A 228 23.33 -21.60 -31.12
N ALA A 229 22.51 -20.63 -31.55
CA ALA A 229 22.94 -19.31 -32.04
C ALA A 229 22.05 -18.19 -31.47
N ASN A 230 21.88 -17.06 -32.18
CA ASN A 230 21.15 -15.90 -31.67
C ASN A 230 19.62 -16.08 -31.74
N ILE A 231 18.92 -15.50 -30.77
CA ILE A 231 17.47 -15.28 -30.81
C ILE A 231 17.21 -13.79 -31.04
N THR A 232 16.38 -13.45 -32.02
CA THR A 232 16.00 -12.06 -32.32
C THR A 232 14.50 -11.96 -32.60
N ILE A 233 13.81 -11.15 -31.81
CA ILE A 233 12.38 -10.86 -31.94
C ILE A 233 12.18 -9.38 -32.26
N GLY A 234 11.52 -9.09 -33.37
CA GLY A 234 11.40 -7.73 -33.91
C GLY A 234 10.37 -6.84 -33.23
N LEU A 235 9.35 -7.40 -32.57
CA LEU A 235 8.34 -6.69 -31.77
C LEU A 235 8.01 -7.52 -30.50
N ASP A 236 6.73 -7.91 -30.33
CA ASP A 236 6.19 -8.42 -29.07
C ASP A 236 6.19 -9.95 -28.99
N ILE A 237 6.38 -10.47 -27.77
CA ILE A 237 6.03 -11.84 -27.37
C ILE A 237 4.85 -11.71 -26.41
N ASP A 238 3.67 -12.19 -26.79
CA ASP A 238 2.46 -12.05 -25.98
C ASP A 238 1.82 -13.40 -25.68
N SER A 239 1.89 -13.80 -24.42
CA SER A 239 1.36 -15.04 -23.85
C SER A 239 0.38 -14.73 -22.70
N HIS A 240 -0.26 -13.55 -22.72
CA HIS A 240 -1.22 -13.23 -21.66
C HIS A 240 -2.43 -14.16 -21.65
N GLY A 241 -3.06 -14.31 -20.49
CA GLY A 241 -4.34 -14.99 -20.36
C GLY A 241 -5.30 -14.24 -19.45
N LYS A 242 -6.60 -14.34 -19.71
CA LYS A 242 -7.60 -13.80 -18.78
C LYS A 242 -7.64 -14.53 -17.45
N GLN A 243 -7.27 -15.81 -17.42
CA GLN A 243 -7.09 -16.58 -16.20
C GLN A 243 -5.61 -16.64 -15.84
N ASN A 244 -4.80 -17.42 -16.54
CA ASN A 244 -3.37 -17.52 -16.24
C ASN A 244 -2.55 -17.13 -17.47
N GLY A 245 -1.46 -16.39 -17.27
CA GLY A 245 -0.48 -16.15 -18.33
C GLY A 245 0.31 -17.43 -18.62
N GLY A 246 0.79 -17.58 -19.86
CA GLY A 246 1.70 -18.66 -20.22
C GLY A 246 3.16 -18.29 -20.01
N ASP A 247 3.99 -19.28 -19.69
CA ASP A 247 5.42 -19.08 -19.47
C ASP A 247 6.14 -18.73 -20.79
N ILE A 248 7.16 -17.88 -20.68
CA ILE A 248 8.04 -17.50 -21.79
C ILE A 248 9.47 -17.90 -21.44
N PHE A 249 10.02 -18.85 -22.19
CA PHE A 249 11.38 -19.38 -22.01
C PHE A 249 12.20 -19.21 -23.29
N LEU A 250 13.30 -18.45 -23.21
CA LEU A 250 14.23 -18.24 -24.31
C LEU A 250 15.63 -18.68 -23.89
N GLU A 251 16.20 -19.68 -24.58
CA GLU A 251 17.56 -20.15 -24.33
C GLU A 251 18.40 -20.12 -25.61
N SER A 252 19.51 -19.38 -25.55
CA SER A 252 20.61 -19.49 -26.50
C SER A 252 21.77 -20.20 -25.81
N THR A 253 22.30 -21.26 -26.43
CA THR A 253 23.47 -21.99 -25.91
C THR A 253 24.80 -21.51 -26.50
N GLY A 254 24.77 -20.62 -27.51
CA GLY A 254 25.95 -20.19 -28.26
C GLY A 254 25.95 -18.76 -28.78
N GLY A 255 24.96 -17.93 -28.41
CA GLY A 255 24.85 -16.54 -28.88
C GLY A 255 24.11 -15.63 -27.91
N SER A 256 23.51 -14.57 -28.46
CA SER A 256 22.78 -13.53 -27.72
C SER A 256 21.26 -13.65 -27.85
N ILE A 257 20.53 -13.00 -26.95
CA ILE A 257 19.06 -12.83 -27.04
C ILE A 257 18.75 -11.33 -27.20
N ASP A 258 17.92 -10.98 -28.18
CA ASP A 258 17.43 -9.62 -28.41
C ASP A 258 15.91 -9.59 -28.58
N THR A 259 15.23 -8.97 -27.61
CA THR A 259 13.78 -8.68 -27.61
C THR A 259 13.49 -7.19 -27.48
N THR A 260 14.46 -6.32 -27.80
CA THR A 260 14.32 -4.85 -27.68
C THR A 260 13.28 -4.25 -28.62
N GLY A 261 12.82 -5.01 -29.62
CA GLY A 261 11.84 -4.56 -30.59
C GLY A 261 10.45 -4.28 -30.03
N GLY A 262 10.09 -4.86 -28.89
CA GLY A 262 8.75 -4.73 -28.32
C GLY A 262 8.63 -5.17 -26.86
N ILE A 263 7.46 -5.70 -26.51
CA ILE A 263 7.08 -6.06 -25.15
C ILE A 263 7.04 -7.58 -25.01
N VAL A 264 7.53 -8.06 -23.87
CA VAL A 264 7.40 -9.46 -23.46
C VAL A 264 6.32 -9.54 -22.38
N ASN A 265 5.22 -10.20 -22.68
CA ASN A 265 4.02 -10.21 -21.85
C ASN A 265 3.56 -11.63 -21.50
N ALA A 266 3.64 -11.97 -20.21
CA ALA A 266 3.17 -13.24 -19.65
C ALA A 266 2.07 -13.02 -18.58
N THR A 267 1.31 -11.94 -18.66
CA THR A 267 0.39 -11.55 -17.58
C THR A 267 -0.86 -12.43 -17.54
N GLY A 268 -1.37 -12.72 -16.33
CA GLY A 268 -2.64 -13.42 -16.14
C GLY A 268 -3.64 -12.61 -15.33
N GLY A 269 -4.94 -12.82 -15.59
CA GLY A 269 -6.00 -12.20 -14.77
C GLY A 269 -6.20 -12.82 -13.38
N ASN A 270 -5.63 -14.00 -13.15
CA ASN A 270 -5.45 -14.66 -11.87
C ASN A 270 -3.95 -14.70 -11.58
N ASN A 271 -3.19 -15.61 -12.22
CA ASN A 271 -1.75 -15.75 -12.02
C ASN A 271 -0.93 -15.41 -13.27
N GLY A 272 0.17 -14.68 -13.12
CA GLY A 272 1.13 -14.46 -14.21
C GLY A 272 1.99 -15.70 -14.51
N GLY A 273 2.45 -15.83 -15.75
CA GLY A 273 3.45 -16.82 -16.17
C GLY A 273 4.87 -16.32 -15.96
N ASP A 274 5.81 -17.25 -15.80
CA ASP A 274 7.23 -16.95 -15.59
C ASP A 274 7.90 -16.53 -16.91
N VAL A 275 8.87 -15.61 -16.83
CA VAL A 275 9.70 -15.20 -17.96
C VAL A 275 11.17 -15.54 -17.67
N THR A 276 11.80 -16.35 -18.51
CA THR A 276 13.18 -16.83 -18.32
C THR A 276 14.01 -16.67 -19.59
N PHE A 277 15.09 -15.88 -19.53
CA PHE A 277 16.06 -15.73 -20.63
C PHE A 277 17.44 -16.21 -20.21
N ILE A 278 18.06 -17.07 -21.02
CA ILE A 278 19.39 -17.64 -20.74
C ILE A 278 20.27 -17.55 -21.99
N ALA A 279 21.45 -16.93 -21.85
CA ALA A 279 22.42 -16.83 -22.94
C ALA A 279 23.86 -16.85 -22.43
N PRO A 280 24.85 -17.31 -23.23
CA PRO A 280 26.25 -17.11 -22.92
C PRO A 280 26.71 -15.66 -23.12
N ASP A 281 26.17 -14.99 -24.14
CA ASP A 281 26.50 -13.61 -24.52
C ASP A 281 25.41 -12.62 -24.05
N ASP A 282 25.39 -11.40 -24.60
CA ASP A 282 24.50 -10.32 -24.17
C ASP A 282 23.01 -10.71 -24.29
N ILE A 283 22.22 -10.24 -23.31
CA ILE A 283 20.76 -10.28 -23.35
C ILE A 283 20.24 -8.84 -23.35
N ASN A 284 19.57 -8.45 -24.43
CA ASN A 284 18.94 -7.15 -24.57
C ASN A 284 17.42 -7.31 -24.63
N THR A 285 16.69 -6.57 -23.79
CA THR A 285 15.22 -6.65 -23.74
C THR A 285 14.57 -5.28 -23.75
N GLY A 286 13.34 -5.23 -24.25
CA GLY A 286 12.44 -4.09 -24.14
C GLY A 286 11.79 -4.02 -22.76
N THR A 287 10.50 -3.71 -22.73
CA THR A 287 9.67 -3.82 -21.53
C THR A 287 9.28 -5.28 -21.31
N ILE A 288 9.42 -5.77 -20.08
CA ILE A 288 8.86 -7.05 -19.66
C ILE A 288 7.76 -6.75 -18.64
N GLY A 289 6.54 -7.18 -18.94
CA GLY A 289 5.35 -6.93 -18.12
C GLY A 289 4.42 -5.84 -18.68
N LEU A 290 3.13 -6.13 -18.56
CA LEU A 290 1.92 -5.30 -18.67
C LEU A 290 1.77 -4.23 -19.76
N PHE A 291 0.84 -4.54 -20.67
CA PHE A 291 -0.17 -3.61 -21.18
C PHE A 291 -1.58 -4.20 -20.89
N PHE A 292 -2.38 -3.47 -20.10
CA PHE A 292 -3.86 -3.50 -19.92
C PHE A 292 -4.70 -4.78 -20.19
N ASN A 293 -5.72 -4.97 -19.31
CA ASN A 293 -7.08 -5.52 -19.54
C ASN A 293 -7.47 -6.85 -18.84
N THR A 294 -6.55 -7.54 -18.16
CA THR A 294 -6.86 -8.72 -17.32
C THR A 294 -6.24 -8.52 -15.92
N GLY A 295 -7.08 -8.35 -14.90
CA GLY A 295 -6.70 -7.79 -13.60
C GLY A 295 -5.75 -8.64 -12.76
N PHE A 296 -4.97 -8.02 -11.89
CA PHE A 296 -3.99 -8.66 -11.00
C PHE A 296 -4.63 -9.33 -9.78
N ASN A 297 -5.48 -10.33 -9.98
CA ASN A 297 -6.26 -10.85 -8.87
C ASN A 297 -5.49 -11.82 -7.95
N LEU A 298 -4.42 -12.47 -8.42
CA LEU A 298 -3.57 -13.37 -7.61
C LEU A 298 -2.08 -13.12 -7.93
N ASP A 299 -1.24 -14.15 -7.86
CA ASP A 299 0.22 -14.00 -7.83
C ASP A 299 0.82 -13.67 -9.20
N SER A 300 1.80 -12.76 -9.26
CA SER A 300 2.55 -12.49 -10.49
C SER A 300 3.61 -13.56 -10.74
N GLY A 301 3.90 -13.83 -12.02
CA GLY A 301 5.03 -14.65 -12.43
C GLY A 301 6.37 -13.96 -12.18
N ASN A 302 7.43 -14.76 -12.05
CA ASN A 302 8.80 -14.32 -11.82
C ASN A 302 9.51 -13.98 -13.13
N LEU A 303 10.53 -13.14 -13.06
CA LEU A 303 11.45 -12.84 -14.15
C LEU A 303 12.86 -13.30 -13.78
N THR A 304 13.46 -14.15 -14.62
CA THR A 304 14.86 -14.56 -14.51
C THR A 304 15.60 -14.27 -15.81
N ILE A 305 16.71 -13.52 -15.73
CA ILE A 305 17.59 -13.29 -16.88
C ILE A 305 19.02 -13.65 -16.48
N GLN A 306 19.63 -14.58 -17.23
CA GLN A 306 21.00 -15.03 -17.00
C GLN A 306 21.86 -14.89 -18.26
N SER A 307 22.82 -13.97 -18.21
CA SER A 307 23.88 -13.84 -19.21
C SER A 307 25.21 -14.31 -18.61
N HIS A 308 25.76 -15.44 -19.06
CA HIS A 308 26.91 -16.05 -18.37
C HIS A 308 28.21 -15.24 -18.47
N ASN A 309 28.45 -14.62 -19.64
CA ASN A 309 29.66 -13.86 -19.94
C ASN A 309 29.37 -12.45 -20.50
N GLY A 310 28.12 -12.16 -20.85
CA GLY A 310 27.70 -10.89 -21.43
C GLY A 310 27.00 -9.96 -20.43
N ASN A 311 26.44 -8.91 -20.99
CA ASN A 311 25.67 -7.90 -20.28
C ASN A 311 24.17 -8.22 -20.31
N ILE A 312 23.44 -7.69 -19.34
CA ILE A 312 21.98 -7.62 -19.38
C ILE A 312 21.59 -6.15 -19.55
N THR A 313 20.89 -5.82 -20.62
CA THR A 313 20.39 -4.46 -20.87
C THR A 313 18.88 -4.48 -21.05
N SER A 314 18.15 -3.72 -20.23
CA SER A 314 16.73 -3.43 -20.46
C SER A 314 16.55 -1.98 -20.89
N THR A 315 15.91 -1.80 -22.05
CA THR A 315 15.54 -0.48 -22.61
C THR A 315 14.16 -0.01 -22.15
N GLY A 316 13.38 -0.89 -21.52
CA GLY A 316 12.05 -0.63 -20.97
C GLY A 316 12.00 -0.87 -19.46
N ALA A 317 10.79 -1.00 -18.92
CA ALA A 317 10.58 -1.35 -17.51
C ALA A 317 10.54 -2.88 -17.33
N LEU A 318 10.93 -3.36 -16.16
CA LEU A 318 10.79 -4.76 -15.76
C LEU A 318 9.76 -4.85 -14.63
N LEU A 319 8.58 -5.39 -14.94
CA LEU A 319 7.39 -5.28 -14.12
C LEU A 319 6.80 -6.65 -13.81
N THR A 320 6.72 -6.98 -12.52
CA THR A 320 6.02 -8.17 -12.00
C THR A 320 5.08 -7.82 -10.80
N PRO A 321 4.28 -6.74 -10.88
CA PRO A 321 3.44 -6.33 -9.75
C PRO A 321 2.18 -7.20 -9.60
N SER A 322 1.58 -7.16 -8.41
CA SER A 322 0.25 -7.74 -8.15
C SER A 322 -0.67 -6.74 -7.43
N ALA A 323 -1.99 -6.85 -7.59
CA ALA A 323 -2.94 -6.06 -6.80
C ALA A 323 -3.37 -6.84 -5.56
N PHE A 324 -3.75 -8.11 -5.71
CA PHE A 324 -4.36 -8.89 -4.63
C PHE A 324 -3.55 -10.13 -4.21
N GLY A 325 -2.56 -10.55 -5.01
CA GLY A 325 -1.63 -11.66 -4.75
C GLY A 325 -0.21 -11.18 -4.39
N ASP A 326 0.74 -12.10 -4.36
CA ASP A 326 2.15 -11.77 -4.15
C ASP A 326 2.81 -11.28 -5.46
N GLY A 327 3.71 -10.30 -5.36
CA GLY A 327 4.51 -9.80 -6.48
C GLY A 327 5.56 -10.84 -6.91
N GLY A 328 5.87 -10.88 -8.21
CA GLY A 328 6.83 -11.84 -8.76
C GLY A 328 8.27 -11.40 -8.52
N ASN A 329 9.17 -12.34 -8.22
CA ASN A 329 10.58 -12.00 -8.01
C ASN A 329 11.26 -11.63 -9.33
N ILE A 330 12.25 -10.74 -9.28
CA ILE A 330 13.10 -10.39 -10.42
C ILE A 330 14.56 -10.75 -10.08
N THR A 331 15.14 -11.67 -10.85
CA THR A 331 16.54 -12.10 -10.73
C THR A 331 17.30 -11.82 -12.01
N LEU A 332 18.33 -10.96 -11.95
CA LEU A 332 19.23 -10.67 -13.06
C LEU A 332 20.65 -11.12 -12.69
N ASP A 333 21.26 -12.01 -13.48
CA ASP A 333 22.62 -12.52 -13.28
C ASP A 333 23.46 -12.32 -14.55
N ALA A 334 24.35 -11.32 -14.54
CA ALA A 334 25.21 -10.96 -15.65
C ALA A 334 26.69 -11.26 -15.37
N GLY A 335 27.33 -11.95 -16.31
CA GLY A 335 28.77 -12.14 -16.36
C GLY A 335 29.55 -10.85 -16.62
N GLY A 336 28.91 -9.83 -17.19
CA GLY A 336 29.41 -8.46 -17.38
C GLY A 336 28.65 -7.46 -16.52
N SER A 337 28.02 -6.46 -17.16
CA SER A 337 27.25 -5.39 -16.52
C SER A 337 25.73 -5.59 -16.61
N ILE A 338 24.99 -5.00 -15.68
CA ILE A 338 23.53 -4.84 -15.75
C ILE A 338 23.22 -3.36 -15.99
N ALA A 339 22.37 -3.07 -16.98
CA ALA A 339 21.81 -1.74 -17.21
C ALA A 339 20.29 -1.85 -17.34
N VAL A 340 19.54 -1.26 -16.41
CA VAL A 340 18.07 -1.34 -16.35
C VAL A 340 17.47 0.04 -16.13
N ASN A 341 16.20 0.21 -16.53
CA ASN A 341 15.41 1.37 -16.15
C ASN A 341 14.62 1.07 -14.88
N GLU A 342 13.30 1.20 -14.93
CA GLU A 342 12.39 0.98 -13.81
C GLU A 342 12.26 -0.53 -13.52
N ILE A 343 12.32 -0.88 -12.24
CA ILE A 343 11.96 -2.21 -11.74
C ILE A 343 10.84 -2.04 -10.72
N ASN A 344 9.71 -2.71 -10.93
CA ASN A 344 8.59 -2.65 -10.00
C ASN A 344 7.99 -4.04 -9.78
N VAL A 345 7.98 -4.48 -8.52
CA VAL A 345 7.49 -5.79 -8.10
C VAL A 345 6.48 -5.69 -6.95
N ILE A 346 5.85 -4.52 -6.76
CA ILE A 346 4.96 -4.26 -5.63
C ILE A 346 3.71 -5.15 -5.63
N SER A 347 3.20 -5.45 -4.44
CA SER A 347 1.85 -5.94 -4.22
C SER A 347 1.00 -4.89 -3.49
N VAL A 348 -0.23 -4.62 -3.96
CA VAL A 348 -1.09 -3.62 -3.31
C VAL A 348 -1.65 -4.09 -1.97
N THR A 349 -2.05 -5.37 -1.85
CA THR A 349 -2.64 -5.91 -0.62
C THR A 349 -1.79 -6.95 0.10
N ARG A 350 -0.71 -7.45 -0.51
CA ARG A 350 0.14 -8.51 0.06
C ARG A 350 1.62 -8.13 -0.05
N ILE A 351 2.49 -9.10 -0.34
CA ILE A 351 3.94 -8.98 -0.31
C ILE A 351 4.43 -8.81 -1.75
N GLY A 352 5.27 -7.79 -2.01
CA GLY A 352 5.94 -7.63 -3.30
C GLY A 352 7.01 -8.70 -3.55
N GLY A 353 7.60 -8.73 -4.74
CA GLY A 353 8.69 -9.66 -5.07
C GLY A 353 10.06 -9.25 -4.48
N ASN A 354 11.00 -10.19 -4.44
CA ASN A 354 12.42 -9.85 -4.22
C ASN A 354 13.06 -9.37 -5.52
N ILE A 355 14.04 -8.48 -5.41
CA ILE A 355 14.82 -7.97 -6.53
C ILE A 355 16.29 -8.29 -6.28
N ASP A 356 16.85 -9.21 -7.05
CA ASP A 356 18.24 -9.64 -6.92
C ASP A 356 19.03 -9.35 -8.21
N LEU A 357 19.97 -8.41 -8.12
CA LEU A 357 20.78 -7.96 -9.26
C LEU A 357 22.25 -8.36 -9.04
N THR A 358 22.77 -9.24 -9.88
CA THR A 358 24.15 -9.76 -9.78
C THR A 358 24.93 -9.43 -11.05
N ALA A 359 26.03 -8.68 -10.91
CA ALA A 359 26.89 -8.31 -12.01
C ALA A 359 28.36 -8.38 -11.60
N LYS A 360 29.23 -8.90 -12.46
CA LYS A 360 30.69 -8.92 -12.18
C LYS A 360 31.34 -7.55 -12.34
N ASP A 361 30.82 -6.74 -13.25
CA ASP A 361 31.37 -5.40 -13.54
C ASP A 361 30.59 -4.32 -12.77
N ASN A 362 29.52 -3.76 -13.35
CA ASN A 362 28.70 -2.72 -12.71
C ASN A 362 27.20 -2.95 -12.93
N ILE A 363 26.40 -2.41 -12.02
CA ILE A 363 24.95 -2.30 -12.10
C ILE A 363 24.62 -0.82 -12.27
N THR A 364 23.88 -0.49 -13.33
CA THR A 364 23.40 0.87 -13.64
C THR A 364 21.89 0.85 -13.66
N THR A 365 21.26 1.70 -12.85
CA THR A 365 19.80 1.85 -12.76
C THR A 365 19.44 3.25 -13.24
N ASN A 366 18.66 3.39 -14.31
CA ASN A 366 18.31 4.70 -14.88
C ASN A 366 17.02 5.29 -14.29
N ALA A 367 16.31 4.53 -13.45
CA ALA A 367 15.07 4.94 -12.80
C ALA A 367 14.93 4.25 -11.42
N ASP A 368 13.82 4.53 -10.76
CA ASP A 368 13.52 4.01 -9.42
C ASP A 368 13.31 2.48 -9.44
N ILE A 369 13.59 1.87 -8.29
CA ILE A 369 13.37 0.45 -8.03
C ILE A 369 12.47 0.30 -6.81
N GLU A 370 11.37 -0.44 -6.98
CA GLU A 370 10.32 -0.54 -5.96
C GLU A 370 9.84 -1.97 -5.68
N THR A 371 9.75 -2.30 -4.39
CA THR A 371 9.06 -3.48 -3.83
C THR A 371 8.38 -3.10 -2.50
N ASN A 372 7.55 -3.98 -1.93
CA ASN A 372 7.01 -3.84 -0.58
C ASN A 372 7.15 -5.15 0.22
N GLN A 373 7.53 -5.07 1.50
CA GLN A 373 7.74 -6.20 2.43
C GLN A 373 8.90 -7.16 2.10
N ASN A 374 9.41 -7.19 0.85
CA ASN A 374 10.54 -7.99 0.40
C ASN A 374 11.75 -7.11 0.02
N SER A 375 12.91 -7.73 -0.22
CA SER A 375 14.19 -6.99 -0.26
C SER A 375 14.69 -6.68 -1.69
N ILE A 376 15.52 -5.64 -1.76
CA ILE A 376 16.32 -5.27 -2.94
C ILE A 376 17.79 -5.59 -2.63
N THR A 377 18.43 -6.42 -3.45
CA THR A 377 19.82 -6.84 -3.28
C THR A 377 20.66 -6.52 -4.51
N PHE A 378 21.77 -5.81 -4.30
CA PHE A 378 22.78 -5.53 -5.32
C PHE A 378 24.06 -6.32 -5.03
N ASN A 379 24.35 -7.32 -5.88
CA ASN A 379 25.53 -8.18 -5.87
C ASN A 379 26.56 -7.77 -6.94
N GLY A 380 26.76 -6.46 -7.12
CA GLY A 380 27.74 -5.86 -8.02
C GLY A 380 27.94 -4.39 -7.67
N SER A 381 28.98 -3.74 -8.20
CA SER A 381 29.21 -2.31 -7.95
C SER A 381 28.09 -1.48 -8.58
N VAL A 382 27.50 -0.54 -7.86
CA VAL A 382 26.38 0.27 -8.35
C VAL A 382 26.87 1.64 -8.79
N ASN A 383 26.47 2.06 -10.00
CA ASN A 383 26.75 3.40 -10.53
C ASN A 383 25.43 4.13 -10.86
N LEU A 384 25.30 5.37 -10.38
CA LEU A 384 24.08 6.17 -10.52
C LEU A 384 24.22 7.19 -11.67
N PRO A 385 23.47 7.03 -12.77
CA PRO A 385 23.47 7.97 -13.90
C PRO A 385 22.56 9.19 -13.71
N GLY A 386 21.61 9.12 -12.76
CA GLY A 386 20.67 10.17 -12.40
C GLY A 386 20.32 10.12 -10.91
N ASP A 387 19.48 11.05 -10.46
CA ASP A 387 18.97 11.05 -9.09
C ASP A 387 17.94 9.92 -8.95
N ILE A 388 18.12 9.05 -7.95
CA ILE A 388 17.41 7.76 -7.88
C ILE A 388 16.88 7.51 -6.47
N THR A 389 15.69 6.90 -6.41
CA THR A 389 15.10 6.38 -5.18
C THR A 389 14.94 4.86 -5.25
N PHE A 390 15.42 4.17 -4.22
CA PHE A 390 15.13 2.75 -4.01
C PHE A 390 14.19 2.60 -2.83
N THR A 391 13.08 1.91 -3.05
CA THR A 391 12.02 1.76 -2.06
C THR A 391 11.63 0.31 -1.89
N SER A 392 11.67 -0.16 -0.64
CA SER A 392 11.37 -1.55 -0.30
C SER A 392 10.12 -1.71 0.56
N HIS A 393 9.58 -0.60 1.12
CA HIS A 393 8.40 -0.44 2.01
C HIS A 393 8.28 -1.50 3.14
N ASP A 394 7.53 -1.19 4.20
CA ASP A 394 7.23 -2.15 5.28
C ASP A 394 8.49 -2.84 5.86
N THR A 395 8.62 -4.17 5.82
CA THR A 395 9.74 -4.92 6.44
C THR A 395 10.91 -5.22 5.52
N GLY A 396 10.89 -4.76 4.26
CA GLY A 396 11.89 -5.10 3.26
C GLY A 396 13.23 -4.37 3.45
N ASN A 397 14.34 -5.03 3.09
CA ASN A 397 15.68 -4.47 3.23
C ASN A 397 16.24 -3.97 1.90
N ILE A 398 17.14 -2.98 1.95
CA ILE A 398 17.95 -2.56 0.80
C ILE A 398 19.40 -2.92 1.07
N ILE A 399 19.98 -3.81 0.26
CA ILE A 399 21.28 -4.43 0.52
C ILE A 399 22.25 -4.14 -0.62
N PHE A 400 23.37 -3.49 -0.30
CA PHE A 400 24.49 -3.29 -1.21
C PHE A 400 25.68 -4.14 -0.76
N ASN A 401 26.06 -5.12 -1.58
CA ASN A 401 27.18 -6.01 -1.28
C ASN A 401 28.54 -5.52 -1.81
N ASN A 402 28.57 -4.46 -2.61
CA ASN A 402 29.77 -3.86 -3.19
C ASN A 402 29.65 -2.33 -3.19
N ILE A 403 30.64 -1.66 -3.79
CA ILE A 403 30.76 -0.21 -3.87
C ILE A 403 29.52 0.44 -4.50
N VAL A 404 29.12 1.59 -3.96
CA VAL A 404 28.10 2.48 -4.54
C VAL A 404 28.74 3.82 -4.86
N ASP A 405 28.83 4.19 -6.14
CA ASP A 405 29.45 5.44 -6.60
C ASP A 405 28.50 6.20 -7.55
N GLY A 406 28.68 7.52 -7.66
CA GLY A 406 27.92 8.36 -8.59
C GLY A 406 27.96 9.83 -8.20
N THR A 407 27.66 10.75 -9.12
CA THR A 407 27.62 12.21 -8.82
C THR A 407 26.22 12.72 -8.50
N GLN A 408 25.31 11.81 -8.17
CA GLN A 408 23.87 12.06 -8.13
C GLN A 408 23.31 11.90 -6.71
N ASP A 409 22.05 12.31 -6.52
CA ASP A 409 21.35 12.10 -5.26
C ASP A 409 20.85 10.66 -5.16
N LEU A 410 21.08 10.02 -4.01
CA LEU A 410 20.56 8.68 -3.70
C LEU A 410 19.63 8.75 -2.50
N THR A 411 18.40 8.28 -2.68
CA THR A 411 17.43 8.11 -1.59
C THR A 411 17.13 6.63 -1.38
N LEU A 412 17.28 6.15 -0.15
CA LEU A 412 17.02 4.78 0.25
C LEU A 412 15.89 4.74 1.28
N ASN A 413 14.79 4.08 0.93
CA ASN A 413 13.61 3.97 1.77
C ASN A 413 13.23 2.50 2.03
N PRO A 414 13.75 1.88 3.11
CA PRO A 414 13.39 0.51 3.46
C PRO A 414 12.08 0.39 4.25
N GLY A 415 11.35 1.47 4.51
CA GLY A 415 10.23 1.46 5.46
C GLY A 415 10.72 1.18 6.89
N SER A 416 10.17 0.13 7.51
CA SER A 416 10.62 -0.42 8.80
C SER A 416 11.79 -1.41 8.71
N GLY A 417 12.23 -1.78 7.49
CA GLY A 417 13.42 -2.60 7.28
C GLY A 417 14.72 -1.82 7.44
N ILE A 418 15.84 -2.45 7.08
CA ILE A 418 17.19 -1.86 7.19
C ILE A 418 17.82 -1.58 5.83
N VAL A 419 18.78 -0.66 5.82
CA VAL A 419 19.76 -0.53 4.76
C VAL A 419 21.05 -1.22 5.18
N GLN A 420 21.57 -2.12 4.36
CA GLN A 420 22.82 -2.82 4.62
C GLN A 420 23.89 -2.41 3.62
N LEU A 421 24.96 -1.76 4.11
CA LEU A 421 26.07 -1.25 3.31
C LEU A 421 27.32 -2.07 3.59
N ASN A 422 27.64 -3.04 2.73
CA ASN A 422 28.76 -3.96 2.96
C ASN A 422 30.08 -3.54 2.30
N ASP A 423 30.12 -2.39 1.63
CA ASP A 423 31.34 -1.80 1.06
C ASP A 423 31.24 -0.27 1.07
N VAL A 424 32.26 0.40 0.53
CA VAL A 424 32.37 1.87 0.52
C VAL A 424 31.27 2.51 -0.33
N VAL A 425 30.65 3.57 0.21
CA VAL A 425 29.72 4.43 -0.54
C VAL A 425 30.42 5.77 -0.86
N GLY A 426 30.47 6.13 -2.14
CA GLY A 426 31.08 7.35 -2.64
C GLY A 426 32.60 7.37 -2.58
N GLY A 427 33.25 6.22 -2.67
CA GLY A 427 34.70 6.07 -2.51
C GLY A 427 35.51 6.62 -3.68
N LEU A 428 35.18 6.23 -4.92
CA LEU A 428 35.86 6.75 -6.12
C LEU A 428 35.17 8.01 -6.62
N THR A 429 33.84 8.03 -6.58
CA THR A 429 33.00 9.14 -7.03
C THR A 429 31.96 9.44 -5.95
N PRO A 430 32.21 10.43 -5.09
CA PRO A 430 31.30 10.79 -4.00
C PRO A 430 29.90 11.15 -4.50
N LEU A 431 28.87 10.60 -3.82
CA LEU A 431 27.47 10.91 -4.07
C LEU A 431 27.18 12.39 -3.85
N ASN A 432 26.25 12.99 -4.59
CA ASN A 432 25.90 14.40 -4.38
C ASN A 432 25.25 14.59 -3.01
N ASN A 433 24.12 13.93 -2.77
CA ASN A 433 23.53 13.75 -1.45
C ASN A 433 23.17 12.28 -1.22
N LEU A 434 23.19 11.84 0.03
CA LEU A 434 22.71 10.54 0.46
C LEU A 434 21.62 10.71 1.52
N TYR A 435 20.44 10.17 1.26
CA TYR A 435 19.30 10.15 2.17
C TYR A 435 18.92 8.71 2.48
N ILE A 436 19.00 8.32 3.75
CA ILE A 436 18.60 6.98 4.21
C ILE A 436 17.50 7.14 5.25
N LEU A 437 16.31 6.64 4.94
CA LEU A 437 15.12 6.79 5.78
C LEU A 437 14.92 5.65 6.78
N GLY A 438 15.92 4.79 6.96
CA GLY A 438 15.91 3.65 7.89
C GLY A 438 17.27 3.39 8.51
N ASP A 439 17.34 2.38 9.37
CA ASP A 439 18.58 2.04 10.09
C ASP A 439 19.61 1.42 9.15
N VAL A 440 20.87 1.82 9.32
CA VAL A 440 22.01 1.34 8.56
C VAL A 440 22.77 0.28 9.36
N THR A 441 23.07 -0.83 8.72
CA THR A 441 23.93 -1.89 9.26
C THR A 441 24.95 -2.34 8.22
N ASN A 442 25.87 -3.21 8.63
CA ASN A 442 26.78 -3.87 7.71
C ASN A 442 27.20 -5.25 8.20
N THR A 443 27.65 -6.11 7.29
CA THR A 443 28.35 -7.38 7.58
C THR A 443 29.84 -7.31 7.34
N ASN A 444 30.35 -6.21 6.78
CA ASN A 444 31.76 -6.00 6.51
C ASN A 444 32.54 -5.72 7.81
N PRO A 445 33.59 -6.52 8.14
CA PRO A 445 34.41 -6.27 9.32
C PRO A 445 35.11 -4.91 9.34
N ALA A 446 35.27 -4.25 8.19
CA ALA A 446 35.89 -2.93 8.07
C ALA A 446 35.00 -1.78 8.59
N GLY A 447 33.68 -1.99 8.71
CA GLY A 447 32.73 -0.97 9.13
C GLY A 447 31.93 -0.35 7.99
N VAL A 448 31.27 0.76 8.28
CA VAL A 448 30.55 1.61 7.32
C VAL A 448 31.44 2.80 6.94
N ASP A 449 31.64 3.03 5.65
CA ASP A 449 32.41 4.16 5.10
C ASP A 449 31.60 4.86 4.00
N ILE A 450 31.21 6.11 4.26
CA ILE A 450 30.34 6.92 3.40
C ILE A 450 31.01 8.26 3.11
N THR A 451 31.12 8.60 1.83
CA THR A 451 31.60 9.90 1.36
C THR A 451 30.58 10.55 0.41
N THR A 452 30.19 11.79 0.71
CA THR A 452 29.30 12.61 -0.13
C THR A 452 29.92 13.98 -0.44
N GLU A 453 29.54 14.57 -1.57
CA GLU A 453 29.92 15.95 -1.91
C GLU A 453 29.16 16.97 -1.08
N ASN A 454 27.85 16.79 -0.92
CA ASN A 454 26.99 17.64 -0.10
C ASN A 454 26.52 16.87 1.13
N ASN A 455 25.25 16.51 1.27
CA ASN A 455 24.71 16.09 2.57
C ASN A 455 24.67 14.56 2.72
N THR A 456 24.94 14.10 3.95
CA THR A 456 24.63 12.73 4.40
C THR A 456 23.57 12.82 5.49
N ILE A 457 22.38 12.29 5.23
CA ILE A 457 21.27 12.23 6.17
C ILE A 457 20.85 10.77 6.34
N THR A 458 20.86 10.27 7.56
CA THR A 458 20.50 8.88 7.87
C THR A 458 19.89 8.76 9.26
N SER A 459 19.19 7.67 9.54
CA SER A 459 18.70 7.32 10.88
C SER A 459 19.86 6.78 11.74
N ASN A 460 19.70 5.61 12.37
CA ASN A 460 20.76 5.01 13.18
C ASN A 460 21.77 4.31 12.28
N ILE A 461 23.06 4.31 12.68
CA ILE A 461 24.10 3.47 12.08
C ILE A 461 24.63 2.54 13.15
N ILE A 462 24.49 1.23 12.94
CA ILE A 462 25.01 0.18 13.81
C ILE A 462 26.10 -0.57 13.06
N SER A 463 27.36 -0.31 13.42
CA SER A 463 28.51 -0.93 12.77
C SER A 463 29.66 -1.21 13.74
N PRO A 464 29.76 -2.44 14.27
CA PRO A 464 30.84 -2.83 15.18
C PRO A 464 32.26 -2.69 14.61
N GLY A 465 32.42 -2.70 13.28
CA GLY A 465 33.71 -2.53 12.60
C GLY A 465 34.23 -1.09 12.61
N GLY A 466 33.34 -0.11 12.83
CA GLY A 466 33.63 1.31 12.79
C GLY A 466 32.70 2.07 11.84
N ILE A 467 32.64 3.38 12.02
CA ILE A 467 31.79 4.28 11.24
C ILE A 467 32.65 5.45 10.75
N ALA A 468 32.74 5.66 9.44
CA ALA A 468 33.41 6.80 8.84
C ALA A 468 32.43 7.53 7.92
N LEU A 469 32.13 8.79 8.22
CA LEU A 469 31.25 9.64 7.42
C LEU A 469 31.99 10.91 7.00
N THR A 470 32.07 11.15 5.70
CA THR A 470 32.68 12.34 5.10
C THR A 470 31.68 13.09 4.24
N SER A 471 31.59 14.40 4.42
CA SER A 471 30.78 15.32 3.62
C SER A 471 31.65 16.51 3.19
N ASN A 472 32.03 16.56 1.92
CA ASN A 472 33.05 17.51 1.44
C ASN A 472 32.59 18.97 1.55
N ASN A 473 31.31 19.25 1.29
CA ASN A 473 30.75 20.60 1.22
C ASN A 473 29.41 20.77 1.95
N GLY A 474 28.89 19.74 2.63
CA GLY A 474 27.56 19.76 3.24
C GLY A 474 27.53 19.38 4.71
N HIS A 475 26.41 18.82 5.13
CA HIS A 475 26.11 18.44 6.51
C HIS A 475 26.14 16.92 6.70
N ILE A 476 26.46 16.50 7.93
CA ILE A 476 26.20 15.14 8.41
C ILE A 476 25.10 15.23 9.46
N ILE A 477 23.98 14.56 9.21
CA ILE A 477 22.84 14.50 10.12
C ILE A 477 22.49 13.03 10.34
N THR A 478 22.67 12.53 11.56
CA THR A 478 22.35 11.15 11.92
C THR A 478 21.55 11.08 13.22
N GLU A 479 20.92 9.95 13.49
CA GLU A 479 20.43 9.63 14.83
C GLU A 479 21.56 9.01 15.67
N ILE A 480 21.47 7.73 16.01
CA ILE A 480 22.46 7.04 16.85
C ILE A 480 23.60 6.52 15.99
N LEU A 481 24.84 6.71 16.46
CA LEU A 481 26.01 6.03 15.91
C LEU A 481 26.53 5.01 16.93
N ASP A 482 26.32 3.72 16.66
CA ASP A 482 26.74 2.63 17.54
C ASP A 482 27.80 1.76 16.85
N SER A 483 29.04 1.90 17.30
CA SER A 483 30.17 1.06 16.92
C SER A 483 30.64 0.15 18.06
N SER A 484 29.78 -0.05 19.06
CA SER A 484 30.13 -0.82 20.24
C SER A 484 30.18 -2.32 19.96
N THR A 485 31.03 -3.02 20.71
CA THR A 485 31.20 -4.47 20.55
C THR A 485 31.72 -5.14 21.81
N LEU A 486 31.67 -6.47 21.86
CA LEU A 486 32.29 -7.27 22.92
C LEU A 486 33.84 -7.18 22.89
N GLY A 487 34.42 -6.94 21.71
CA GLY A 487 35.86 -6.76 21.49
C GLY A 487 36.32 -5.32 21.75
N ASP A 488 37.34 -4.86 21.02
CA ASP A 488 37.68 -3.44 20.98
C ASP A 488 36.59 -2.66 20.22
N GLY A 489 36.13 -1.54 20.77
CA GLY A 489 35.10 -0.71 20.14
C GLY A 489 35.53 -0.20 18.75
N GLY A 490 34.62 -0.16 17.78
CA GLY A 490 34.88 0.40 16.46
C GLY A 490 35.10 1.92 16.53
N ASN A 491 36.00 2.44 15.70
CA ASN A 491 36.23 3.89 15.65
C ASN A 491 35.06 4.62 14.97
N VAL A 492 34.80 5.85 15.37
CA VAL A 492 33.83 6.75 14.73
C VAL A 492 34.58 7.98 14.23
N THR A 493 34.55 8.23 12.92
CA THR A 493 35.18 9.40 12.28
C THR A 493 34.11 10.19 11.53
N LEU A 494 33.93 11.46 11.87
CA LEU A 494 32.98 12.36 11.21
C LEU A 494 33.72 13.58 10.69
N ASP A 495 33.67 13.83 9.38
CA ASP A 495 34.30 14.98 8.74
C ASP A 495 33.29 15.70 7.83
N ALA A 496 32.93 16.94 8.16
CA ALA A 496 32.03 17.74 7.35
C ALA A 496 32.43 19.21 7.34
N LEU A 497 32.30 19.86 6.17
CA LEU A 497 32.47 21.31 6.08
C LEU A 497 31.34 22.06 6.82
N GLY A 498 30.12 21.52 6.76
CA GLY A 498 28.94 22.00 7.47
C GLY A 498 28.78 21.43 8.87
N ASN A 499 27.63 21.71 9.48
CA ASN A 499 27.28 21.17 10.80
C ASN A 499 27.26 19.64 10.81
N ILE A 500 27.68 19.08 11.93
CA ILE A 500 27.54 17.66 12.25
C ILE A 500 26.56 17.55 13.41
N THR A 501 25.44 16.88 13.17
CA THR A 501 24.37 16.68 14.17
C THR A 501 24.12 15.19 14.33
N VAL A 502 24.19 14.72 15.57
CA VAL A 502 23.91 13.32 15.95
C VAL A 502 23.00 13.29 17.19
N ASN A 503 22.33 12.17 17.46
CA ASN A 503 21.70 11.96 18.77
C ASN A 503 22.78 11.64 19.82
N HIS A 504 23.48 10.53 19.66
CA HIS A 504 24.61 10.16 20.51
C HIS A 504 25.56 9.18 19.80
N ILE A 505 26.77 9.05 20.35
CA ILE A 505 27.83 8.16 19.83
C ILE A 505 28.21 7.14 20.91
N ASN A 506 28.02 5.86 20.58
CA ASN A 506 28.39 4.72 21.39
C ASN A 506 29.54 3.95 20.72
N ALA A 507 30.78 4.22 21.11
CA ALA A 507 31.97 3.52 20.64
C ALA A 507 32.60 2.65 21.74
N GLN A 508 31.75 2.08 22.61
CA GLN A 508 32.22 1.35 23.79
C GLN A 508 32.72 -0.05 23.44
N SER A 509 33.65 -0.55 24.25
CA SER A 509 33.87 -1.99 24.38
C SER A 509 33.04 -2.50 25.55
N PHE A 510 32.36 -3.64 25.45
CA PHE A 510 31.64 -4.27 26.58
C PHE A 510 32.46 -5.38 27.27
N GLY A 511 33.49 -5.92 26.62
CA GLY A 511 34.39 -6.92 27.19
C GLY A 511 35.57 -6.29 27.95
N ILE A 512 36.73 -6.95 27.85
CA ILE A 512 38.04 -6.45 28.36
C ILE A 512 38.77 -5.59 27.32
N GLY A 513 38.12 -5.23 26.21
CA GLY A 513 38.72 -4.47 25.13
C GLY A 513 38.89 -2.99 25.47
N THR A 514 39.51 -2.28 24.54
CA THR A 514 39.61 -0.81 24.53
C THR A 514 38.42 -0.24 23.77
N GLY A 515 37.79 0.83 24.26
CA GLY A 515 36.75 1.50 23.46
C GLY A 515 37.34 2.16 22.21
N GLY A 516 36.50 2.36 21.19
CA GLY A 516 36.89 2.95 19.91
C GLY A 516 37.24 4.43 20.04
N ASN A 517 38.02 4.96 19.10
CA ASN A 517 38.30 6.40 19.03
C ASN A 517 37.13 7.13 18.36
N VAL A 518 36.82 8.32 18.85
CA VAL A 518 35.87 9.25 18.23
C VAL A 518 36.66 10.47 17.75
N ASP A 519 36.71 10.69 16.44
CA ASP A 519 37.35 11.85 15.82
C ASP A 519 36.34 12.64 14.97
N ILE A 520 36.04 13.87 15.39
CA ILE A 520 35.04 14.73 14.77
C ILE A 520 35.73 16.00 14.27
N THR A 521 35.50 16.34 13.00
CA THR A 521 36.02 17.55 12.38
C THR A 521 34.92 18.31 11.67
N THR A 522 34.64 19.53 12.16
CA THR A 522 33.81 20.49 11.45
C THR A 522 34.30 21.91 11.71
N PRO A 523 34.54 22.74 10.68
CA PRO A 523 34.74 24.17 10.86
C PRO A 523 33.41 24.92 11.12
N SER A 524 32.28 24.20 11.19
CA SER A 524 30.96 24.69 11.62
C SER A 524 30.65 24.18 13.03
N PHE A 525 29.41 23.82 13.39
CA PHE A 525 29.08 23.36 14.74
C PHE A 525 28.87 21.86 14.83
N PHE A 526 29.22 21.29 16.00
CA PHE A 526 28.90 19.90 16.35
C PHE A 526 27.81 19.88 17.43
N GLN A 527 26.81 19.02 17.26
CA GLN A 527 25.69 18.87 18.17
C GLN A 527 25.42 17.38 18.44
N ALA A 528 25.47 16.96 19.70
CA ALA A 528 24.97 15.65 20.14
C ALA A 528 23.71 15.85 21.01
N ASN A 529 22.54 15.70 20.41
CA ASN A 529 21.27 16.20 20.94
C ASN A 529 20.61 15.30 22.01
N SER A 530 21.09 14.07 22.15
CA SER A 530 20.57 13.09 23.11
C SER A 530 21.69 12.53 23.99
N SER A 531 21.33 11.72 24.97
CA SER A 531 22.25 11.04 25.88
C SER A 531 21.75 9.64 26.22
N PHE A 532 22.66 8.74 26.55
CA PHE A 532 22.40 7.38 26.94
C PHE A 532 23.23 7.00 28.17
N PHE A 533 22.82 5.96 28.89
CA PHE A 533 23.64 5.42 29.98
C PHE A 533 24.72 4.50 29.42
N ASP A 534 25.97 4.90 29.62
CA ASP A 534 27.12 4.10 29.21
C ASP A 534 27.32 2.86 30.11
N ARG A 535 28.30 2.02 29.80
CA ARG A 535 28.63 0.78 30.53
C ARG A 535 29.00 1.00 32.00
N ASN A 536 29.33 2.24 32.38
CA ASN A 536 29.67 2.65 33.74
C ASN A 536 28.52 3.46 34.39
N SER A 537 27.32 3.43 33.81
CA SER A 537 26.13 4.15 34.27
C SER A 537 26.28 5.69 34.26
N ILE A 538 27.12 6.21 33.37
CA ILE A 538 27.25 7.65 33.11
C ILE A 538 26.26 8.04 32.02
N ASN A 539 25.42 9.05 32.27
CA ASN A 539 24.56 9.61 31.22
C ASN A 539 25.41 10.45 30.24
N ALA A 540 25.80 9.85 29.12
CA ALA A 540 26.75 10.38 28.15
C ALA A 540 26.10 10.61 26.77
N SER A 541 26.54 11.62 26.04
CA SER A 541 26.25 11.76 24.60
C SER A 541 27.34 11.12 23.74
N ILE A 542 28.55 11.00 24.27
CA ILE A 542 29.68 10.33 23.61
C ILE A 542 30.35 9.45 24.65
N SER A 543 30.37 8.13 24.41
CA SER A 543 31.14 7.20 25.23
C SER A 543 32.07 6.35 24.39
N THR A 544 33.35 6.35 24.78
CA THR A 544 34.40 5.44 24.29
C THR A 544 34.90 4.53 25.42
N ALA A 545 34.08 4.30 26.45
CA ALA A 545 34.47 3.49 27.60
C ALA A 545 34.80 2.04 27.20
N GLY A 546 35.93 1.53 27.70
CA GLY A 546 36.31 0.13 27.53
C GLY A 546 36.66 -0.54 28.86
N GLY A 547 36.81 -1.86 28.82
CA GLY A 547 37.06 -2.67 30.02
C GLY A 547 38.52 -2.63 30.45
N PHE A 548 39.42 -2.46 29.47
CA PHE A 548 40.84 -2.23 29.73
C PHE A 548 41.16 -0.73 29.79
N ASP A 549 40.76 0.02 28.77
CA ASP A 549 40.90 1.47 28.67
C ASP A 549 39.85 2.01 27.69
N GLY A 550 39.60 3.32 27.68
CA GLY A 550 38.76 3.93 26.64
C GLY A 550 39.56 4.62 25.55
N GLY A 551 38.93 4.71 24.37
CA GLY A 551 39.48 5.38 23.19
C GLY A 551 39.55 6.91 23.35
N THR A 552 40.23 7.55 22.41
CA THR A 552 40.32 9.02 22.37
C THR A 552 39.02 9.65 21.91
N ILE A 553 38.75 10.87 22.36
CA ILE A 553 37.63 11.69 21.90
C ILE A 553 38.21 13.04 21.49
N ILE A 554 38.23 13.33 20.19
CA ILE A 554 38.75 14.57 19.62
C ILE A 554 37.63 15.24 18.83
N ILE A 555 37.30 16.47 19.19
CA ILE A 555 36.24 17.25 18.56
C ILE A 555 36.85 18.57 18.10
N ARG A 556 36.96 18.79 16.78
CA ARG A 556 37.35 20.07 16.18
C ARG A 556 36.07 20.76 15.70
N HIS A 557 35.75 21.91 16.29
CA HIS A 557 34.50 22.64 16.04
C HIS A 557 34.74 24.14 15.79
N GLY A 558 33.91 24.76 14.97
CA GLY A 558 33.94 26.17 14.52
C GLY A 558 33.57 27.23 15.56
N GLY A 559 34.00 27.07 16.81
CA GLY A 559 33.73 28.04 17.88
C GLY A 559 34.51 29.36 17.74
N GLY A 560 35.74 29.30 17.23
CA GLY A 560 36.62 30.46 16.99
C GLY A 560 36.87 31.38 18.18
N GLY A 561 36.67 30.93 19.43
CA GLY A 561 36.68 31.80 20.61
C GLY A 561 35.46 32.72 20.76
N VAL A 562 34.42 32.53 19.93
CA VAL A 562 33.19 33.33 19.90
C VAL A 562 31.99 32.52 20.38
N THR A 563 31.80 31.32 19.82
CA THR A 563 30.73 30.38 20.20
C THR A 563 31.33 29.25 21.04
N PRO A 564 30.95 29.12 22.32
CA PRO A 564 31.49 28.07 23.17
C PRO A 564 31.00 26.68 22.76
N PHE A 565 31.74 25.65 23.15
CA PHE A 565 31.25 24.27 23.19
C PHE A 565 30.68 23.99 24.58
N ILE A 566 29.41 23.57 24.67
CA ILE A 566 28.73 23.35 25.95
C ILE A 566 28.44 21.86 26.15
N VAL A 567 29.03 21.26 27.18
CA VAL A 567 28.66 19.91 27.64
C VAL A 567 27.50 20.08 28.62
N GLY A 568 26.34 19.52 28.30
CA GLY A 568 25.06 19.73 28.99
C GLY A 568 24.03 20.56 28.23
N ASN A 569 24.36 21.08 27.04
CA ASN A 569 23.46 21.82 26.16
C ASN A 569 23.95 21.73 24.70
N ALA A 570 23.20 21.03 23.86
CA ALA A 570 23.55 20.82 22.45
C ALA A 570 22.90 21.82 21.47
N ASN A 571 22.08 22.77 21.95
CA ASN A 571 21.22 23.63 21.09
C ASN A 571 21.95 24.42 20.00
N THR A 572 23.26 24.63 20.14
CA THR A 572 24.04 25.40 19.17
C THR A 572 25.34 24.70 18.84
N ASN A 573 26.13 24.34 19.85
CA ASN A 573 27.43 23.70 19.68
C ASN A 573 27.81 23.02 21.00
N GLY A 574 27.73 21.69 21.07
CA GLY A 574 27.83 20.99 22.35
C GLY A 574 27.23 19.59 22.36
N THR A 575 27.11 19.04 23.58
CA THR A 575 26.49 17.74 23.84
C THR A 575 25.42 17.86 24.92
N GLN A 576 24.37 17.05 24.87
CA GLN A 576 23.30 17.05 25.90
C GLN A 576 23.74 16.38 27.21
N GLY A 577 24.49 15.29 27.11
CA GLY A 577 25.06 14.52 28.21
C GLY A 577 26.57 14.66 28.32
N ALA A 578 27.17 13.82 29.17
CA ALA A 578 28.61 13.79 29.39
C ALA A 578 29.41 13.35 28.14
N ILE A 579 30.69 13.71 28.12
CA ILE A 579 31.70 13.14 27.22
C ILE A 579 32.61 12.27 28.07
N THR A 580 32.68 10.97 27.80
CA THR A 580 33.43 10.04 28.65
C THR A 580 34.19 8.99 27.85
N ARG A 581 35.39 8.67 28.31
CA ARG A 581 36.15 7.49 27.84
C ARG A 581 36.40 6.47 28.95
N GLY A 582 35.73 6.61 30.10
CA GLY A 582 36.05 5.82 31.27
C GLY A 582 34.95 5.87 32.32
N ASN A 583 35.32 5.69 33.58
CA ASN A 583 34.37 5.84 34.69
C ASN A 583 34.19 7.32 35.04
N GLY A 584 33.22 7.63 35.92
CA GLY A 584 32.88 9.01 36.30
C GLY A 584 33.97 9.80 37.06
N ALA A 585 35.21 9.34 37.05
CA ALA A 585 36.35 10.10 37.54
C ALA A 585 36.50 11.40 36.74
N PRO A 586 36.70 12.56 37.40
CA PRO A 586 36.85 13.86 36.73
C PRO A 586 38.00 13.94 35.70
N ARG A 587 38.90 12.95 35.71
CA ARG A 587 39.98 12.85 34.73
C ARG A 587 39.50 12.29 33.40
N GLU A 588 38.57 11.33 33.37
CA GLU A 588 38.19 10.58 32.17
C GLU A 588 36.80 10.93 31.64
N THR A 589 36.10 11.83 32.35
CA THR A 589 34.76 12.31 32.01
C THR A 589 34.67 13.82 32.14
N ILE A 590 33.98 14.44 31.19
CA ILE A 590 33.48 15.81 31.29
C ILE A 590 31.97 15.73 31.55
N LEU A 591 31.54 16.12 32.75
CA LEU A 591 30.14 16.09 33.17
C LEU A 591 29.41 17.39 32.80
N PRO A 592 28.09 17.37 32.55
CA PRO A 592 27.28 18.60 32.48
C PRO A 592 27.35 19.42 33.79
N THR A 593 27.27 20.75 33.79
CA THR A 593 27.18 21.73 32.68
C THR A 593 28.51 22.49 32.55
N GLN A 594 29.37 22.13 31.59
CA GLN A 594 30.70 22.75 31.38
C GLN A 594 30.73 23.51 30.06
N GLU A 595 31.42 24.66 30.04
CA GLU A 595 31.50 25.55 28.89
C GLU A 595 32.97 25.80 28.48
N TYR A 596 33.26 25.63 27.19
CA TYR A 596 34.61 25.80 26.63
C TYR A 596 34.61 26.79 25.46
N LEU A 597 35.05 28.02 25.72
CA LEU A 597 35.20 29.05 24.68
C LEU A 597 36.44 28.82 23.80
N TYR A 598 37.50 28.27 24.37
CA TYR A 598 38.77 27.97 23.70
C TYR A 598 39.09 26.48 23.81
N THR A 599 40.13 26.03 23.09
CA THR A 599 40.58 24.64 23.13
C THR A 599 40.81 24.14 24.56
N HIS A 600 40.14 23.04 24.88
CA HIS A 600 40.27 22.31 26.13
C HIS A 600 40.89 20.94 25.86
N LYS A 601 41.83 20.54 26.73
CA LYS A 601 42.45 19.22 26.70
C LYS A 601 42.42 18.62 28.10
N GLN A 602 42.00 17.37 28.18
CA GLN A 602 41.93 16.60 29.41
C GLN A 602 42.53 15.20 29.19
N ASP A 603 42.93 14.57 30.29
CA ASP A 603 43.53 13.24 30.34
C ASP A 603 44.67 12.98 29.35
N ALA A 604 45.79 13.70 29.54
CA ALA A 604 46.95 13.58 28.67
C ALA A 604 46.62 13.78 27.18
N GLU A 605 45.71 14.71 26.89
CA GLU A 605 45.23 15.05 25.55
C GLU A 605 44.40 13.94 24.86
N ARG A 606 43.83 12.99 25.61
CA ARG A 606 42.93 11.97 25.05
C ARG A 606 41.47 12.40 24.95
N ILE A 607 41.08 13.44 25.69
CA ILE A 607 39.84 14.17 25.44
C ILE A 607 40.25 15.58 24.98
N GLN A 608 39.87 15.98 23.77
CA GLN A 608 40.18 17.29 23.21
C GLN A 608 38.92 17.92 22.61
N ILE A 609 38.57 19.10 23.10
CA ILE A 609 37.56 19.97 22.48
C ILE A 609 38.34 21.14 21.89
N ILE A 610 38.55 21.14 20.58
CA ILE A 610 39.43 22.07 19.86
C ILE A 610 38.56 23.10 19.14
N SER A 611 38.64 24.35 19.58
CA SER A 611 37.95 25.47 18.95
C SER A 611 38.78 25.97 17.77
N VAL A 612 38.26 25.82 16.54
CA VAL A 612 38.88 26.28 15.30
C VAL A 612 38.14 27.52 14.75
N PRO A 613 38.78 28.35 13.92
CA PRO A 613 38.09 29.45 13.23
C PRO A 613 36.93 28.90 12.38
N GLY A 614 35.76 29.54 12.48
CA GLY A 614 34.58 29.15 11.72
C GLY A 614 34.73 29.40 10.20
N THR A 615 33.90 28.74 9.39
CA THR A 615 33.83 29.00 7.95
C THR A 615 33.30 30.43 7.68
N THR A 616 33.93 31.14 6.73
CA THR A 616 33.43 32.44 6.23
C THR A 616 32.60 32.29 4.95
N THR A 617 32.48 31.07 4.45
CA THR A 617 31.81 30.73 3.19
C THR A 617 30.38 30.31 3.50
N PRO A 618 29.36 30.94 2.93
CA PRO A 618 27.97 30.48 3.07
C PRO A 618 27.87 29.06 2.50
N LEU A 619 27.41 28.12 3.32
CA LEU A 619 27.02 26.80 2.84
C LEU A 619 25.75 26.94 1.97
N PRO A 620 25.56 26.06 0.98
CA PRO A 620 24.31 26.04 0.21
C PRO A 620 23.10 25.92 1.16
N PRO A 621 21.98 26.61 0.88
CA PRO A 621 20.80 26.55 1.71
C PRO A 621 20.27 25.11 1.83
N PHE A 622 20.00 24.70 3.06
CA PHE A 622 19.45 23.40 3.43
C PHE A 622 17.94 23.39 3.19
N THR A 623 17.49 22.56 2.25
CA THR A 623 16.12 22.07 2.15
C THR A 623 16.20 20.55 2.14
N PRO A 624 15.74 19.83 3.18
CA PRO A 624 15.59 18.40 3.07
C PRO A 624 14.67 18.11 1.88
N PRO A 625 14.92 17.05 1.10
CA PRO A 625 14.01 16.68 0.01
C PRO A 625 12.61 16.55 0.60
N SER A 626 11.63 17.28 0.04
CA SER A 626 10.25 16.84 0.20
C SER A 626 10.18 15.41 -0.31
N PRO A 627 9.52 14.46 0.39
CA PRO A 627 9.25 13.16 -0.20
C PRO A 627 8.61 13.44 -1.56
N THR A 628 9.32 13.07 -2.63
CA THR A 628 8.74 13.11 -3.97
C THR A 628 7.55 12.19 -3.90
N ASN A 629 6.35 12.76 -3.93
CA ASN A 629 5.20 11.99 -4.39
C ASN A 629 5.61 11.49 -5.76
N SER A 630 5.79 10.18 -5.90
CA SER A 630 5.76 9.50 -7.19
C SER A 630 4.47 9.96 -7.88
N ILE A 631 4.61 10.93 -8.79
CA ILE A 631 3.57 11.31 -9.72
C ILE A 631 3.85 10.45 -10.94
N PHE A 632 2.84 9.68 -11.35
CA PHE A 632 2.76 8.94 -12.59
C PHE A 632 3.51 9.61 -13.77
N PRO A 633 4.15 8.83 -14.65
CA PRO A 633 5.10 9.31 -15.63
C PRO A 633 4.54 10.43 -16.51
N THR A 634 5.34 11.49 -16.71
CA THR A 634 5.03 12.54 -17.68
C THR A 634 5.43 12.09 -19.09
N PHE A 635 4.48 12.09 -20.03
CA PHE A 635 4.73 11.77 -21.44
C PHE A 635 4.96 13.05 -22.29
N PRO A 636 5.76 12.97 -23.37
CA PRO A 636 6.09 14.12 -24.23
C PRO A 636 4.90 14.59 -25.09
N THR A 637 4.77 15.91 -25.25
CA THR A 637 3.70 16.59 -26.01
C THR A 637 3.90 16.54 -27.53
N PHE A 638 2.86 16.20 -28.29
CA PHE A 638 2.79 16.35 -29.76
C PHE A 638 1.97 17.60 -30.19
N PRO A 639 2.21 18.18 -31.40
CA PRO A 639 1.69 19.51 -31.78
C PRO A 639 0.21 19.50 -32.20
N THR A 640 -0.49 20.59 -31.90
CA THR A 640 -1.94 20.78 -32.10
C THR A 640 -2.30 21.31 -33.51
N PHE A 641 -3.44 20.87 -34.05
CA PHE A 641 -4.13 21.48 -35.20
C PHE A 641 -5.53 21.97 -34.79
N SER A 642 -5.94 23.14 -35.28
CA SER A 642 -7.18 23.84 -34.88
C SER A 642 -8.10 24.09 -36.08
N ILE A 643 -9.42 23.83 -35.96
CA ILE A 643 -10.49 24.48 -36.76
C ILE A 643 -11.87 24.40 -36.03
N PRO A 644 -12.91 25.20 -36.38
CA PRO A 644 -13.65 26.02 -35.43
C PRO A 644 -15.15 25.65 -35.21
N SER A 645 -15.68 26.23 -34.13
CA SER A 645 -17.03 26.15 -33.55
C SER A 645 -18.23 26.57 -34.42
N THR A 646 -19.42 26.05 -34.09
CA THR A 646 -20.69 26.81 -33.91
C THR A 646 -21.70 26.00 -33.06
N SER A 647 -21.96 26.32 -31.78
CA SER A 647 -23.10 27.11 -31.20
C SER A 647 -24.34 26.27 -30.78
N PRO A 648 -25.19 26.68 -29.81
CA PRO A 648 -24.91 26.97 -28.39
C PRO A 648 -25.95 26.38 -27.37
N ILE A 649 -25.60 26.45 -26.06
CA ILE A 649 -26.45 26.43 -24.83
C ILE A 649 -26.58 25.05 -24.12
N LEU A 650 -26.20 24.80 -22.84
CA LEU A 650 -25.70 25.62 -21.72
C LEU A 650 -24.68 24.78 -20.91
N THR A 651 -23.42 25.15 -21.01
CA THR A 651 -22.21 24.54 -20.43
C THR A 651 -21.80 25.26 -19.15
N THR A 652 -21.39 24.55 -18.10
CA THR A 652 -20.49 25.14 -17.09
C THR A 652 -19.07 25.16 -17.67
N ASN A 653 -18.79 26.20 -18.44
CA ASN A 653 -17.43 26.51 -18.89
C ASN A 653 -16.64 27.14 -17.74
N SER A 654 -15.71 26.38 -17.16
CA SER A 654 -14.46 26.86 -16.59
C SER A 654 -13.40 25.91 -17.14
N GLY A 655 -12.57 26.25 -18.12
CA GLY A 655 -11.69 27.42 -18.15
C GLY A 655 -10.26 26.86 -18.16
N SER A 656 -9.62 26.94 -19.34
CA SER A 656 -8.22 26.63 -19.64
C SER A 656 -7.21 26.89 -18.52
N ASN A 657 -6.20 26.02 -18.40
CA ASN A 657 -4.92 26.22 -17.72
C ASN A 657 -5.00 27.10 -16.45
N ALA A 658 -5.44 26.49 -15.35
CA ALA A 658 -5.20 27.00 -14.02
C ALA A 658 -4.86 25.81 -13.11
N ASP A 659 -3.66 25.89 -12.53
CA ASP A 659 -3.22 25.32 -11.26
C ASP A 659 -3.99 24.10 -10.74
N LEU A 660 -3.37 22.92 -10.79
CA LEU A 660 -3.87 21.67 -10.22
C LEU A 660 -3.91 21.79 -8.69
N GLY A 661 -5.01 22.35 -8.18
CA GLY A 661 -5.39 22.29 -6.78
C GLY A 661 -6.02 20.92 -6.45
N SER A 662 -5.54 20.34 -5.36
CA SER A 662 -6.01 19.11 -4.70
C SER A 662 -7.53 18.90 -4.72
N GLY A 663 -8.01 17.79 -5.32
CA GLY A 663 -9.32 17.20 -4.97
C GLY A 663 -10.27 16.75 -6.10
N THR A 664 -9.83 16.05 -7.14
CA THR A 664 -10.74 15.46 -8.16
C THR A 664 -10.94 13.95 -7.98
N ASP A 665 -12.11 13.47 -8.39
CA ASP A 665 -12.56 12.07 -8.31
C ASP A 665 -11.80 11.20 -9.33
N PRO A 666 -11.07 10.14 -8.92
CA PRO A 666 -10.24 9.33 -9.81
C PRO A 666 -10.99 8.74 -11.01
N ARG A 667 -12.29 8.50 -10.87
CA ARG A 667 -13.14 7.98 -11.96
C ARG A 667 -13.40 9.03 -13.02
N GLN A 668 -13.55 10.29 -12.61
CA GLN A 668 -13.69 11.43 -13.52
C GLN A 668 -12.37 11.72 -14.21
N ASP A 669 -11.24 11.61 -13.50
CA ASP A 669 -9.90 11.77 -14.08
C ASP A 669 -9.61 10.68 -15.11
N LEU A 670 -9.97 9.43 -14.81
CA LEU A 670 -9.90 8.33 -15.77
C LEU A 670 -10.85 8.54 -16.95
N ALA A 671 -12.07 9.02 -16.72
CA ALA A 671 -13.03 9.26 -17.80
C ALA A 671 -12.57 10.41 -18.72
N LEU A 672 -12.00 11.47 -18.16
CA LEU A 672 -11.38 12.57 -18.88
C LEU A 672 -10.16 12.08 -19.66
N LEU A 673 -9.34 11.22 -19.07
CA LEU A 673 -8.23 10.56 -19.74
C LEU A 673 -8.72 9.73 -20.94
N ILE A 674 -9.79 8.93 -20.78
CA ILE A 674 -10.41 8.14 -21.85
C ILE A 674 -10.90 9.06 -22.98
N GLY A 675 -11.62 10.14 -22.67
CA GLY A 675 -12.07 11.08 -23.70
C GLY A 675 -10.91 11.77 -24.43
N ASN A 676 -9.86 12.14 -23.70
CA ASN A 676 -8.64 12.72 -24.27
C ASN A 676 -7.91 11.73 -25.19
N ILE A 677 -7.80 10.46 -24.79
CA ILE A 677 -7.23 9.38 -25.61
C ILE A 677 -8.06 9.16 -26.89
N LEU A 678 -9.39 9.16 -26.75
CA LEU A 678 -10.32 8.93 -27.86
C LEU A 678 -10.53 10.17 -28.75
N GLY A 679 -9.99 11.33 -28.37
CA GLY A 679 -10.16 12.59 -29.11
C GLY A 679 -11.58 13.13 -29.12
N VAL A 680 -12.38 12.81 -28.10
CA VAL A 680 -13.81 13.14 -27.99
C VAL A 680 -14.13 13.74 -26.63
N GLU A 681 -15.13 14.62 -26.59
CA GLU A 681 -15.53 15.29 -25.35
C GLU A 681 -16.09 14.28 -24.33
N THR A 682 -15.63 14.36 -23.09
CA THR A 682 -16.16 13.53 -22.00
C THR A 682 -17.38 14.22 -21.40
N ILE A 683 -18.54 13.57 -21.49
CA ILE A 683 -19.76 14.01 -20.83
C ILE A 683 -19.94 13.15 -19.57
N PHE A 684 -19.82 13.79 -18.41
CA PHE A 684 -20.04 13.16 -17.10
C PHE A 684 -21.45 13.49 -16.58
N ASN A 685 -22.17 12.45 -16.12
CA ASN A 685 -23.42 12.60 -15.39
C ASN A 685 -23.38 11.71 -14.14
N GLN A 686 -23.53 12.30 -12.95
CA GLN A 686 -23.74 11.56 -11.71
C GLN A 686 -25.22 11.49 -11.38
N ASN A 687 -25.70 10.29 -11.06
CA ASN A 687 -27.02 10.13 -10.49
C ASN A 687 -26.97 10.49 -9.00
N LEU A 688 -27.54 11.63 -8.61
CA LEU A 688 -27.52 12.11 -7.22
C LEU A 688 -28.31 11.24 -6.23
N GLN A 689 -29.13 10.30 -6.71
CA GLN A 689 -29.88 9.36 -5.84
C GLN A 689 -29.19 8.00 -5.68
N THR A 690 -28.52 7.51 -6.73
CA THR A 690 -27.85 6.19 -6.71
C THR A 690 -26.34 6.28 -6.54
N GLY A 691 -25.74 7.46 -6.77
CA GLY A 691 -24.29 7.68 -6.75
C GLY A 691 -23.56 7.16 -8.00
N ASP A 692 -24.27 6.52 -8.93
CA ASP A 692 -23.69 5.95 -10.14
C ASP A 692 -23.16 7.03 -11.07
N TYR A 693 -22.01 6.74 -11.66
CA TYR A 693 -21.38 7.59 -12.66
C TYR A 693 -21.72 7.06 -14.03
N ASN A 694 -22.27 7.91 -14.89
CA ASN A 694 -22.42 7.61 -16.30
C ASN A 694 -21.52 8.55 -17.11
N PHE A 695 -20.50 7.97 -17.72
CA PHE A 695 -19.57 8.66 -18.60
C PHE A 695 -19.95 8.37 -20.04
N THR A 696 -20.02 9.43 -20.85
CA THR A 696 -20.43 9.33 -22.25
C THR A 696 -19.45 10.06 -23.16
N TRP A 697 -19.06 9.40 -24.24
CA TRP A 697 -18.14 9.92 -25.25
C TRP A 697 -18.79 9.83 -26.63
N PRO A 698 -19.31 10.95 -27.16
CA PRO A 698 -19.91 11.00 -28.48
C PRO A 698 -18.83 11.17 -29.57
N PHE A 699 -18.82 10.25 -30.54
CA PHE A 699 -17.92 10.29 -31.68
C PHE A 699 -18.49 11.14 -32.83
N PRO A 700 -17.64 11.75 -33.68
CA PRO A 700 -18.08 12.60 -34.81
C PRO A 700 -18.95 11.90 -35.86
N ASN A 701 -18.92 10.57 -35.90
CA ASN A 701 -19.74 9.74 -36.79
C ASN A 701 -21.16 9.48 -36.22
N GLY A 702 -21.48 9.98 -35.03
CA GLY A 702 -22.77 9.82 -34.35
C GLY A 702 -22.88 8.62 -33.39
N GLN A 703 -21.81 7.84 -33.19
CA GLN A 703 -21.77 6.78 -32.17
C GLN A 703 -21.54 7.36 -30.77
N ILE A 704 -22.12 6.72 -29.74
CA ILE A 704 -21.94 7.11 -28.35
C ILE A 704 -21.42 5.91 -27.58
N LEU A 705 -20.24 6.05 -26.99
CA LEU A 705 -19.74 5.11 -25.99
C LEU A 705 -20.21 5.57 -24.61
N SER A 706 -20.86 4.70 -23.84
CA SER A 706 -21.30 5.00 -22.48
C SER A 706 -20.82 3.95 -21.51
N VAL A 707 -20.24 4.37 -20.39
CA VAL A 707 -19.83 3.49 -19.30
C VAL A 707 -20.54 3.94 -18.03
N SER A 708 -21.32 3.02 -17.45
CA SER A 708 -21.94 3.20 -16.14
C SER A 708 -21.09 2.48 -15.09
N VAL A 709 -20.58 3.23 -14.12
CA VAL A 709 -19.84 2.69 -12.97
C VAL A 709 -20.78 2.70 -11.77
N GLY A 710 -21.18 1.50 -11.34
CA GLY A 710 -21.99 1.29 -10.14
C GLY A 710 -21.13 1.35 -8.88
N VAL A 711 -21.62 2.02 -7.84
CA VAL A 711 -20.88 2.26 -6.58
C VAL A 711 -21.03 1.15 -5.54
N ASP A 712 -21.93 0.18 -5.73
CA ASP A 712 -22.23 -0.87 -4.76
C ASP A 712 -21.93 -2.28 -5.32
N SER A 713 -20.67 -2.54 -5.70
CA SER A 713 -20.16 -3.91 -5.91
C SER A 713 -19.64 -4.48 -4.56
N PRO A 714 -20.00 -5.72 -4.17
CA PRO A 714 -19.50 -6.35 -2.95
C PRO A 714 -17.97 -6.49 -2.89
N LEU A 715 -17.28 -6.44 -4.03
CA LEU A 715 -15.81 -6.55 -4.14
C LEU A 715 -15.08 -5.21 -3.92
N THR A 716 -15.80 -4.11 -3.67
CA THR A 716 -15.25 -2.74 -3.58
C THR A 716 -15.78 -1.93 -2.40
N ASP A 717 -16.44 -2.57 -1.42
CA ASP A 717 -17.06 -1.86 -0.30
C ASP A 717 -16.04 -1.46 0.78
N ARG A 718 -15.57 -0.22 0.70
CA ARG A 718 -14.63 0.38 1.65
C ARG A 718 -15.12 0.40 3.10
N VAL A 719 -16.44 0.46 3.33
CA VAL A 719 -17.00 0.41 4.69
C VAL A 719 -16.86 -0.99 5.26
N SER A 720 -17.10 -2.03 4.44
CA SER A 720 -16.92 -3.42 4.87
C SER A 720 -15.49 -3.72 5.28
N PHE A 721 -14.51 -3.25 4.51
CA PHE A 721 -13.11 -3.42 4.87
C PHE A 721 -12.75 -2.71 6.19
N LEU A 722 -13.19 -1.46 6.36
CA LEU A 722 -12.85 -0.69 7.56
C LEU A 722 -13.53 -1.24 8.82
N ASP A 723 -14.79 -1.64 8.73
CA ASP A 723 -15.52 -2.20 9.87
C ASP A 723 -14.92 -3.55 10.31
N GLU A 724 -14.53 -4.41 9.35
CA GLU A 724 -13.85 -5.69 9.59
C GLU A 724 -12.45 -5.47 10.20
N LEU A 725 -11.69 -4.46 9.73
CA LEU A 725 -10.41 -4.09 10.34
C LEU A 725 -10.55 -3.70 11.81
N PHE A 726 -11.50 -2.80 12.13
CA PHE A 726 -11.72 -2.39 13.52
C PHE A 726 -12.25 -3.55 14.37
N GLU A 727 -13.10 -4.42 13.82
CA GLU A 727 -13.58 -5.63 14.48
C GLU A 727 -12.41 -6.56 14.87
N GLU A 728 -11.55 -6.90 13.92
CA GLU A 728 -10.39 -7.77 14.13
C GLU A 728 -9.46 -7.25 15.24
N GLU A 729 -9.24 -5.93 15.31
CA GLU A 729 -8.41 -5.33 16.37
C GLU A 729 -8.98 -5.57 17.78
N TYR A 730 -10.31 -5.48 17.95
CA TYR A 730 -10.94 -5.78 19.24
C TYR A 730 -10.99 -7.29 19.51
N GLU A 731 -11.24 -8.13 18.51
CA GLU A 731 -11.20 -9.60 18.65
C GLU A 731 -9.80 -10.09 19.06
N GLU A 732 -8.75 -9.52 18.47
CA GLU A 732 -7.36 -9.79 18.85
C GLU A 732 -7.08 -9.34 20.29
N TYR A 733 -7.50 -8.12 20.65
CA TYR A 733 -7.31 -7.60 22.01
C TYR A 733 -8.03 -8.45 23.07
N PHE A 734 -9.25 -8.91 22.80
CA PHE A 734 -10.02 -9.76 23.70
C PHE A 734 -9.62 -11.25 23.63
N GLY A 735 -8.90 -11.66 22.58
CA GLY A 735 -8.48 -13.05 22.37
C GLY A 735 -9.64 -14.00 22.05
N GLU A 736 -10.73 -13.49 21.48
CA GLU A 736 -11.94 -14.24 21.14
C GLU A 736 -12.58 -13.69 19.86
N ASN A 737 -13.16 -14.57 19.04
CA ASN A 737 -14.03 -14.15 17.96
C ASN A 737 -15.42 -13.84 18.54
N ILE A 738 -15.87 -12.59 18.37
CA ILE A 738 -17.06 -12.01 18.96
C ILE A 738 -18.22 -12.06 17.95
N THR A 739 -17.96 -11.82 16.67
CA THR A 739 -18.98 -11.87 15.63
C THR A 739 -18.41 -12.27 14.26
N ASP A 740 -19.30 -12.71 13.35
CA ASP A 740 -19.00 -12.92 11.93
C ASP A 740 -19.83 -11.94 11.05
N LYS A 741 -20.39 -10.90 11.68
CA LYS A 741 -21.38 -10.02 11.06
C LYS A 741 -20.69 -8.99 10.17
N LYS A 742 -20.74 -9.19 8.86
CA LYS A 742 -20.24 -8.19 7.89
C LYS A 742 -21.15 -6.97 7.79
N VAL A 743 -20.58 -5.78 7.96
CA VAL A 743 -21.26 -4.49 7.77
C VAL A 743 -20.84 -3.87 6.45
N THR A 744 -21.80 -3.69 5.55
CA THR A 744 -21.59 -2.99 4.27
C THR A 744 -22.01 -1.53 4.37
N ALA A 745 -21.54 -0.69 3.45
CA ALA A 745 -22.03 0.67 3.30
C ALA A 745 -23.56 0.72 3.12
N ALA A 746 -24.13 -0.27 2.44
CA ALA A 746 -25.57 -0.39 2.23
C ALA A 746 -26.32 -0.76 3.53
N SER A 747 -25.84 -1.75 4.28
CA SER A 747 -26.47 -2.14 5.55
C SER A 747 -26.35 -1.04 6.60
N LEU A 748 -25.21 -0.34 6.66
CA LEU A 748 -25.02 0.79 7.58
C LEU A 748 -25.94 1.96 7.25
N ARG A 749 -26.11 2.28 5.96
CA ARG A 749 -27.10 3.27 5.50
C ARG A 749 -28.52 2.93 5.95
N GLU A 750 -28.91 1.66 5.87
CA GLU A 750 -30.25 1.23 6.30
C GLU A 750 -30.43 1.33 7.82
N THR A 751 -29.39 1.01 8.59
CA THR A 751 -29.37 1.24 10.04
C THR A 751 -29.60 2.72 10.36
N ILE A 752 -28.83 3.61 9.73
CA ILE A 752 -28.94 5.07 9.94
C ILE A 752 -30.36 5.58 9.63
N LYS A 753 -30.96 5.17 8.51
CA LYS A 753 -32.35 5.52 8.16
C LYS A 753 -33.36 4.99 9.16
N THR A 754 -33.15 3.77 9.65
CA THR A 754 -34.01 3.16 10.67
C THR A 754 -33.98 3.99 11.94
N ILE A 755 -32.79 4.37 12.41
CA ILE A 755 -32.63 5.24 13.59
C ILE A 755 -33.29 6.60 13.36
N GLU A 756 -33.11 7.22 12.19
CA GLU A 756 -33.78 8.48 11.86
C GLU A 756 -35.30 8.36 11.94
N SER A 757 -35.87 7.29 11.38
CA SER A 757 -37.31 7.08 11.39
C SER A 757 -37.89 6.84 12.80
N GLN A 758 -37.10 6.25 13.70
CA GLN A 758 -37.53 5.88 15.05
C GLN A 758 -37.32 7.00 16.07
N THR A 759 -36.27 7.80 15.90
CA THR A 759 -35.81 8.79 16.89
C THR A 759 -36.05 10.23 16.46
N GLY A 760 -36.23 10.48 15.16
CA GLY A 760 -36.27 11.82 14.58
C GLY A 760 -34.91 12.52 14.52
N LYS A 761 -33.82 11.84 14.91
CA LYS A 761 -32.44 12.34 14.86
C LYS A 761 -31.74 11.88 13.59
N ARG A 762 -30.77 12.65 13.10
CA ARG A 762 -30.05 12.35 11.84
C ARG A 762 -28.59 12.00 12.14
N PRO A 763 -28.30 10.71 12.41
CA PRO A 763 -26.94 10.27 12.67
C PRO A 763 -26.13 10.06 11.38
N VAL A 764 -24.81 10.19 11.53
CA VAL A 764 -23.82 9.71 10.56
C VAL A 764 -22.81 8.84 11.28
N VAL A 765 -22.13 7.96 10.54
CA VAL A 765 -20.96 7.24 11.04
C VAL A 765 -19.71 7.75 10.35
N ILE A 766 -18.67 8.03 11.14
CA ILE A 766 -17.38 8.53 10.70
C ILE A 766 -16.32 7.51 11.10
N TYR A 767 -15.73 6.83 10.13
CA TYR A 767 -14.51 6.05 10.35
C TYR A 767 -13.32 7.00 10.27
N ALA A 768 -12.52 7.09 11.32
CA ALA A 768 -11.33 7.93 11.40
C ALA A 768 -10.10 7.07 11.66
N ARG A 769 -9.20 7.02 10.67
CA ARG A 769 -7.99 6.18 10.69
C ARG A 769 -6.72 7.03 10.62
N SER A 770 -5.80 6.80 11.55
CA SER A 770 -4.52 7.49 11.61
C SER A 770 -3.47 6.62 10.94
N ILE A 771 -2.96 7.06 9.79
CA ILE A 771 -1.94 6.34 9.01
C ILE A 771 -0.74 7.27 8.87
N GLU A 772 0.46 6.75 8.58
CA GLU A 772 1.68 7.55 8.56
C GLU A 772 1.52 8.87 7.77
N LYS A 773 1.68 10.02 8.46
CA LYS A 773 1.51 11.39 7.94
C LYS A 773 0.14 11.69 7.32
N LYS A 774 -0.92 10.93 7.62
CA LYS A 774 -2.28 11.19 7.14
C LYS A 774 -3.38 10.73 8.09
N LEU A 775 -4.50 11.45 8.06
CA LEU A 775 -5.74 11.08 8.72
C LEU A 775 -6.81 10.84 7.64
N ASP A 776 -7.23 9.58 7.50
CA ASP A 776 -8.27 9.18 6.55
C ASP A 776 -9.63 9.12 7.26
N LEU A 777 -10.60 9.87 6.75
CA LEU A 777 -11.98 9.93 7.22
C LEU A 777 -12.91 9.29 6.18
N VAL A 778 -13.89 8.53 6.64
CA VAL A 778 -14.94 7.95 5.79
C VAL A 778 -16.29 8.26 6.42
N LEU A 779 -17.01 9.18 5.81
CA LEU A 779 -18.33 9.61 6.26
C LEU A 779 -19.42 8.76 5.59
N VAL A 780 -20.22 8.06 6.38
CA VAL A 780 -21.39 7.30 5.93
C VAL A 780 -22.65 8.04 6.38
N THR A 781 -23.43 8.52 5.42
CA THR A 781 -24.65 9.32 5.67
C THR A 781 -25.91 8.49 5.39
N PRO A 782 -27.13 8.99 5.67
CA PRO A 782 -28.38 8.30 5.31
C PRO A 782 -28.59 8.09 3.80
N GLY A 783 -27.80 8.71 2.91
CA GLY A 783 -27.96 8.59 1.45
C GLY A 783 -26.68 8.82 0.66
N GLY A 784 -26.60 8.28 -0.57
CA GLY A 784 -25.38 8.37 -1.39
C GLY A 784 -24.27 7.39 -0.96
N SER A 785 -23.12 7.47 -1.61
CA SER A 785 -21.94 6.63 -1.32
C SER A 785 -21.14 7.16 -0.12
N PRO A 786 -20.38 6.31 0.59
CA PRO A 786 -19.44 6.76 1.61
C PRO A 786 -18.51 7.85 1.07
N ILE A 787 -18.32 8.92 1.84
CA ILE A 787 -17.58 10.11 1.42
C ILE A 787 -16.17 10.06 2.03
N PRO A 788 -15.12 9.81 1.22
CA PRO A 788 -13.75 9.80 1.69
C PRO A 788 -13.19 11.21 1.86
N LYS A 789 -12.46 11.47 2.93
CA LYS A 789 -11.60 12.66 3.07
C LYS A 789 -10.24 12.24 3.61
N THR A 790 -9.18 12.85 3.10
CA THR A 790 -7.81 12.62 3.58
C THR A 790 -7.22 13.94 4.01
N VAL A 791 -6.71 13.99 5.23
CA VAL A 791 -6.00 15.14 5.78
C VAL A 791 -4.52 14.77 5.90
N ARG A 792 -3.64 15.55 5.27
CA ARG A 792 -2.20 15.36 5.39
C ARG A 792 -1.69 15.97 6.70
N LEU A 793 -0.78 15.26 7.35
CA LEU A 793 -0.10 15.67 8.58
C LEU A 793 1.39 15.86 8.29
N ASP A 794 2.03 16.80 8.98
CA ASP A 794 3.42 17.18 8.70
C ASP A 794 4.42 16.06 9.11
N GLU A 795 4.16 15.37 10.21
CA GLU A 795 4.97 14.26 10.73
C GLU A 795 4.10 13.11 11.27
N SER A 796 4.66 11.90 11.34
CA SER A 796 3.94 10.67 11.72
C SER A 796 3.36 10.72 13.15
N ASN A 797 3.98 11.48 14.06
CA ASN A 797 3.53 11.64 15.45
C ASN A 797 2.74 12.93 15.72
N THR A 798 2.54 13.78 14.71
CA THR A 798 1.89 15.10 14.90
C THR A 798 0.51 14.99 15.53
N LEU A 799 -0.32 14.04 15.08
CA LEU A 799 -1.66 13.82 15.61
C LEU A 799 -1.62 13.31 17.05
N LYS A 800 -0.82 12.27 17.34
CA LYS A 800 -0.69 11.68 18.68
C LYS A 800 -0.19 12.70 19.71
N ASN A 801 0.82 13.50 19.36
CA ASN A 801 1.35 14.54 20.24
C ASN A 801 0.33 15.64 20.53
N GLU A 802 -0.43 16.06 19.52
CA GLU A 802 -1.47 17.08 19.68
C GLU A 802 -2.62 16.59 20.58
N LEU A 803 -3.02 15.32 20.43
CA LEU A 803 -4.04 14.68 21.27
C LEU A 803 -3.61 14.61 22.73
N ILE A 804 -2.35 14.20 22.99
CA ILE A 804 -1.77 14.15 24.33
C ILE A 804 -1.75 15.54 24.96
N TYR A 805 -1.31 16.55 24.21
CA TYR A 805 -1.28 17.92 24.71
C TYR A 805 -2.70 18.44 24.99
N PHE A 806 -3.64 18.23 24.06
CA PHE A 806 -5.02 18.68 24.20
C PHE A 806 -5.67 18.13 25.47
N ARG A 807 -5.56 16.82 25.70
CA ARG A 807 -6.12 16.20 26.89
C ARG A 807 -5.43 16.65 28.18
N ASN A 808 -4.09 16.67 28.23
CA ASN A 808 -3.37 17.16 29.42
C ASN A 808 -3.72 18.61 29.77
N SER A 809 -3.91 19.47 28.76
CA SER A 809 -4.29 20.87 28.96
C SER A 809 -5.71 21.05 29.49
N LEU A 810 -6.61 20.09 29.24
CA LEU A 810 -7.96 20.06 29.83
C LEU A 810 -7.93 19.57 31.29
N GLU A 811 -7.03 18.65 31.63
CA GLU A 811 -6.94 18.04 32.98
C GLU A 811 -6.19 18.91 34.00
N GLN A 812 -5.12 19.61 33.58
CA GLN A 812 -4.16 20.23 34.51
C GLN A 812 -4.35 21.74 34.70
N ASP A 813 -5.12 22.40 33.81
CA ASP A 813 -5.24 23.86 33.79
C ASP A 813 -6.70 24.30 33.70
N ASN A 814 -7.15 25.15 34.64
CA ASN A 814 -8.46 25.80 34.57
C ASN A 814 -8.45 27.04 33.64
N SER A 815 -7.41 27.15 32.79
CA SER A 815 -7.26 28.20 31.78
C SER A 815 -7.66 27.71 30.38
N ASN A 816 -7.79 28.65 29.46
CA ASN A 816 -8.13 28.37 28.06
C ASN A 816 -6.94 27.85 27.22
N ALA A 817 -5.90 27.29 27.84
CA ALA A 817 -4.69 26.78 27.17
C ALA A 817 -4.97 25.62 26.20
N TYR A 818 -6.09 24.91 26.39
CA TYR A 818 -6.54 23.83 25.50
C TYR A 818 -7.09 24.31 24.15
N LEU A 819 -7.51 25.58 24.04
CA LEU A 819 -8.24 26.08 22.85
C LEU A 819 -7.46 25.97 21.53
N PRO A 820 -6.15 26.30 21.45
CA PRO A 820 -5.40 26.14 20.20
C PRO A 820 -5.40 24.71 19.68
N SER A 821 -5.20 23.73 20.58
CA SER A 821 -5.21 22.31 20.23
C SER A 821 -6.62 21.81 19.88
N ALA A 822 -7.64 22.27 20.61
CA ALA A 822 -9.04 22.01 20.27
C ALA A 822 -9.39 22.45 18.85
N GLN A 823 -8.88 23.61 18.43
CA GLN A 823 -9.08 24.17 17.09
C GLN A 823 -8.31 23.41 16.02
N LYS A 824 -7.08 23.03 16.32
CA LYS A 824 -6.24 22.26 15.39
C LYS A 824 -6.83 20.87 15.13
N LEU A 825 -7.29 20.19 16.18
CA LEU A 825 -7.96 18.90 16.06
C LEU A 825 -9.32 19.02 15.36
N TYR A 826 -10.09 20.08 15.61
CA TYR A 826 -11.31 20.38 14.85
C TYR A 826 -11.02 20.53 13.34
N GLN A 827 -9.96 21.26 13.00
CA GLN A 827 -9.54 21.51 11.63
C GLN A 827 -9.16 20.22 10.89
N TRP A 828 -8.67 19.21 11.60
CA TRP A 828 -8.33 17.91 11.03
C TRP A 828 -9.51 16.94 10.97
N LEU A 829 -10.34 16.89 12.00
CA LEU A 829 -11.38 15.84 12.12
C LEU A 829 -12.75 16.26 11.59
N ILE A 830 -13.12 17.54 11.71
CA ILE A 830 -14.49 18.01 11.46
C ILE A 830 -14.56 18.92 10.24
N ALA A 831 -13.67 19.91 10.14
CA ALA A 831 -13.68 20.87 9.03
C ALA A 831 -13.68 20.22 7.62
N PRO A 832 -12.99 19.08 7.35
CA PRO A 832 -13.00 18.45 6.03
C PRO A 832 -14.34 17.85 5.60
N ILE A 833 -15.23 17.57 6.57
CA ILE A 833 -16.54 16.94 6.36
C ILE A 833 -17.71 17.89 6.68
N GLU A 834 -17.43 19.10 7.16
CA GLU A 834 -18.44 20.02 7.69
C GLU A 834 -19.49 20.41 6.64
N SER A 835 -19.09 20.63 5.38
CA SER A 835 -20.01 20.96 4.30
C SER A 835 -21.03 19.86 4.04
N GLU A 836 -20.63 18.60 4.16
CA GLU A 836 -21.49 17.44 4.00
C GLU A 836 -22.43 17.32 5.19
N LEU A 837 -21.94 17.51 6.42
CA LEU A 837 -22.78 17.50 7.62
C LEU A 837 -23.88 18.57 7.56
N GLU A 838 -23.58 19.76 7.05
CA GLU A 838 -24.56 20.83 6.83
C GLU A 838 -25.54 20.49 5.71
N ALA A 839 -25.07 19.93 4.59
CA ALA A 839 -25.90 19.59 3.44
C ALA A 839 -26.96 18.52 3.76
N PHE A 840 -26.63 17.59 4.65
CA PHE A 840 -27.54 16.53 5.11
C PHE A 840 -28.31 16.89 6.39
N ASP A 841 -28.13 18.11 6.93
CA ASP A 841 -28.80 18.59 8.15
C ASP A 841 -28.61 17.59 9.30
N ILE A 842 -27.35 17.22 9.51
CA ILE A 842 -26.93 16.23 10.51
C ILE A 842 -26.95 16.84 11.91
N ASP A 843 -27.43 16.07 12.90
CA ASP A 843 -27.46 16.48 14.30
C ASP A 843 -26.68 15.54 15.24
N THR A 844 -26.26 14.37 14.75
CA THR A 844 -25.62 13.32 15.56
C THR A 844 -24.41 12.73 14.83
N LEU A 845 -23.24 12.70 15.49
CA LEU A 845 -22.00 12.14 14.95
C LEU A 845 -21.56 10.92 15.76
N ILE A 846 -21.28 9.83 15.06
CA ILE A 846 -20.85 8.56 15.65
C ILE A 846 -19.49 8.21 15.07
N PHE A 847 -18.51 8.03 15.93
CA PHE A 847 -17.13 7.79 15.53
C PHE A 847 -16.74 6.32 15.68
N VAL A 848 -16.03 5.81 14.68
CA VAL A 848 -15.24 4.57 14.72
C VAL A 848 -13.78 4.99 14.57
N MET A 849 -12.97 4.75 15.60
CA MET A 849 -11.65 5.39 15.73
C MET A 849 -10.51 4.40 15.95
N ASP A 850 -9.40 4.74 15.32
CA ASP A 850 -8.10 4.09 15.43
C ASP A 850 -7.39 4.37 16.76
N ALA A 851 -6.32 3.62 17.04
CA ALA A 851 -5.48 3.81 18.21
C ALA A 851 -4.99 5.27 18.32
N GLY A 852 -4.98 5.80 19.55
CA GLY A 852 -4.68 7.19 19.87
C GLY A 852 -5.87 8.14 19.75
N LEU A 853 -6.86 7.85 18.89
CA LEU A 853 -8.07 8.69 18.71
C LEU A 853 -9.22 8.28 19.62
N ARG A 854 -9.21 7.05 20.13
CA ARG A 854 -10.25 6.46 20.98
C ARG A 854 -10.50 7.21 22.29
N SER A 855 -9.49 7.93 22.79
CA SER A 855 -9.54 8.71 24.03
C SER A 855 -9.77 10.22 23.80
N LEU A 856 -10.12 10.63 22.58
CA LEU A 856 -10.29 12.03 22.21
C LEU A 856 -11.56 12.64 22.85
N PRO A 857 -11.46 13.78 23.58
CA PRO A 857 -12.63 14.48 24.10
C PRO A 857 -13.32 15.27 22.99
N LEU A 858 -14.08 14.56 22.14
CA LEU A 858 -14.79 15.09 20.98
C LEU A 858 -15.66 16.31 21.32
N ALA A 859 -16.30 16.31 22.49
CA ALA A 859 -17.17 17.39 22.95
C ALA A 859 -16.45 18.74 23.07
N ALA A 860 -15.15 18.73 23.40
CA ALA A 860 -14.33 19.92 23.60
C ALA A 860 -13.60 20.40 22.33
N LEU A 861 -13.73 19.71 21.18
CA LEU A 861 -13.24 20.24 19.91
C LEU A 861 -13.92 21.58 19.59
N HIS A 862 -13.21 22.52 18.98
CA HIS A 862 -13.68 23.90 18.89
C HIS A 862 -13.43 24.52 17.51
N ASP A 863 -14.45 25.08 16.87
CA ASP A 863 -14.35 25.62 15.48
C ASP A 863 -13.74 27.05 15.42
N GLY A 864 -13.38 27.60 16.57
CA GLY A 864 -12.93 28.98 16.74
C GLY A 864 -14.03 29.93 17.22
N LYS A 865 -15.28 29.48 17.26
CA LYS A 865 -16.45 30.20 17.76
C LYS A 865 -17.22 29.45 18.86
N GLN A 866 -17.40 28.14 18.69
CA GLN A 866 -18.20 27.27 19.56
C GLN A 866 -17.61 25.86 19.61
N PHE A 867 -18.00 25.10 20.64
CA PHE A 867 -17.60 23.70 20.81
C PHE A 867 -18.39 22.76 19.90
N LEU A 868 -17.83 21.59 19.58
CA LEU A 868 -18.48 20.59 18.74
C LEU A 868 -19.78 20.07 19.38
N VAL A 869 -19.82 19.94 20.71
CA VAL A 869 -21.03 19.59 21.48
C VAL A 869 -22.16 20.62 21.34
N GLU A 870 -21.83 21.87 20.98
CA GLU A 870 -22.84 22.88 20.68
C GLU A 870 -23.54 22.64 19.34
N LYS A 871 -22.90 21.90 18.43
CA LYS A 871 -23.42 21.57 17.10
C LYS A 871 -24.07 20.18 17.03
N TYR A 872 -23.45 19.16 17.60
CA TYR A 872 -23.87 17.76 17.42
C TYR A 872 -23.95 16.97 18.73
N SER A 873 -24.81 15.95 18.72
CA SER A 873 -24.79 14.85 19.69
C SER A 873 -23.70 13.87 19.31
N LEU A 874 -22.93 13.39 20.28
CA LEU A 874 -21.67 12.68 20.03
C LEU A 874 -21.68 11.28 20.63
N GLY A 875 -21.16 10.30 19.90
CA GLY A 875 -20.95 8.94 20.38
C GLY A 875 -19.78 8.26 19.69
N SER A 876 -19.31 7.16 20.28
CA SER A 876 -18.23 6.33 19.74
C SER A 876 -18.61 4.87 19.79
N VAL A 877 -18.20 4.10 18.78
CA VAL A 877 -18.35 2.64 18.75
C VAL A 877 -17.01 1.97 18.40
N PRO A 878 -16.71 0.79 18.96
CA PRO A 878 -15.57 -0.04 18.57
C PRO A 878 -15.54 -0.34 17.07
N SER A 879 -16.65 -0.89 16.60
CA SER A 879 -16.98 -1.23 15.23
C SER A 879 -18.51 -1.36 15.16
N ILE A 880 -19.11 -1.19 13.98
CA ILE A 880 -20.56 -1.32 13.82
C ILE A 880 -20.98 -2.80 13.90
N SER A 881 -20.14 -3.73 13.44
CA SER A 881 -20.38 -5.17 13.54
C SER A 881 -20.50 -5.62 15.01
N LEU A 882 -19.63 -5.10 15.88
CA LEU A 882 -19.59 -5.37 17.32
C LEU A 882 -20.67 -4.64 18.15
N THR A 883 -21.44 -3.74 17.53
CA THR A 883 -22.45 -2.94 18.22
C THR A 883 -23.86 -3.44 17.90
N ASP A 884 -24.68 -3.65 18.93
CA ASP A 884 -26.12 -3.83 18.74
C ASP A 884 -26.76 -2.49 18.40
N THR A 885 -27.09 -2.30 17.13
CA THR A 885 -27.63 -1.04 16.61
C THR A 885 -29.14 -0.90 16.71
N SER A 886 -29.82 -1.79 17.42
CA SER A 886 -31.28 -1.68 17.60
C SER A 886 -31.64 -0.59 18.61
N TYR A 887 -32.54 0.30 18.22
CA TYR A 887 -33.08 1.33 19.09
C TYR A 887 -34.04 0.77 20.14
N GLN A 888 -33.88 1.25 21.37
CA GLN A 888 -34.80 1.00 22.48
C GLN A 888 -34.98 2.30 23.26
N ALA A 889 -36.21 2.82 23.30
CA ALA A 889 -36.52 3.97 24.14
C ALA A 889 -36.32 3.62 25.62
N LEU A 890 -35.62 4.49 26.36
CA LEU A 890 -35.45 4.35 27.81
C LEU A 890 -36.62 4.92 28.59
N LYS A 891 -37.55 5.64 27.96
CA LYS A 891 -38.75 6.16 28.63
C LYS A 891 -39.48 5.02 29.35
N ASP A 892 -39.78 5.21 30.63
CA ASP A 892 -40.40 4.24 31.55
C ASP A 892 -39.50 3.07 32.02
N SER A 893 -38.21 3.07 31.70
CA SER A 893 -37.26 2.10 32.26
C SER A 893 -36.96 2.35 33.74
N GLN A 894 -36.47 1.31 34.45
CA GLN A 894 -36.01 1.48 35.83
C GLN A 894 -34.48 1.57 35.92
N VAL A 895 -33.99 2.40 36.84
CA VAL A 895 -32.56 2.50 37.18
C VAL A 895 -32.21 1.70 38.44
N LEU A 896 -31.13 0.93 38.38
CA LEU A 896 -30.45 0.40 39.55
C LEU A 896 -29.20 1.24 39.78
N ALA A 897 -29.27 2.15 40.76
CA ALA A 897 -28.17 3.03 41.11
C ALA A 897 -27.39 2.44 42.30
N MET A 898 -26.12 2.11 42.12
CA MET A 898 -25.29 1.52 43.16
C MET A 898 -23.98 2.29 43.29
N GLY A 899 -23.41 2.38 44.50
CA GLY A 899 -22.13 3.06 44.67
C GLY A 899 -21.50 2.92 46.05
N ALA A 900 -20.24 3.32 46.14
CA ALA A 900 -19.47 3.39 47.37
C ALA A 900 -19.00 4.84 47.61
N SER A 901 -19.28 5.35 48.79
CA SER A 901 -18.85 6.67 49.26
C SER A 901 -17.63 6.59 50.18
N GLU A 902 -17.43 5.44 50.82
CA GLU A 902 -16.30 5.17 51.71
C GLU A 902 -15.54 3.95 51.20
N PHE A 903 -14.21 3.94 51.36
CA PHE A 903 -13.37 2.85 50.87
C PHE A 903 -12.41 2.29 51.94
N PRO A 904 -12.94 1.66 53.01
CA PRO A 904 -12.15 1.28 54.19
C PRO A 904 -11.05 0.24 53.94
N ASN A 905 -11.13 -0.49 52.81
CA ASN A 905 -10.21 -1.57 52.44
C ASN A 905 -9.39 -1.27 51.17
N SER A 906 -9.31 0.00 50.72
CA SER A 906 -8.53 0.40 49.55
C SER A 906 -7.71 1.67 49.83
N ASN A 907 -6.86 2.08 48.88
CA ASN A 907 -6.12 3.35 48.96
C ASN A 907 -6.86 4.53 48.28
N HIS A 908 -8.11 4.33 47.88
CA HIS A 908 -8.91 5.35 47.20
C HIS A 908 -9.41 6.43 48.16
N LEU A 909 -9.62 7.64 47.63
CA LEU A 909 -10.25 8.73 48.38
C LEU A 909 -11.76 8.50 48.47
N ASP A 910 -12.33 8.87 49.62
CA ASP A 910 -13.79 8.87 49.80
C ASP A 910 -14.47 9.80 48.79
N LEU A 911 -15.66 9.39 48.32
CA LEU A 911 -16.48 10.10 47.34
C LEU A 911 -17.76 10.60 48.04
N PRO A 912 -17.70 11.71 48.77
CA PRO A 912 -18.80 12.19 49.60
C PRO A 912 -20.06 12.59 48.82
N SER A 913 -19.99 12.82 47.50
CA SER A 913 -21.16 13.16 46.67
C SER A 913 -22.02 11.94 46.31
N VAL A 914 -21.44 10.73 46.33
CA VAL A 914 -22.11 9.48 45.90
C VAL A 914 -23.46 9.24 46.57
N PRO A 915 -23.63 9.38 47.91
CA PRO A 915 -24.92 9.13 48.54
C PRO A 915 -26.03 10.06 48.01
N THR A 916 -25.70 11.32 47.75
CA THR A 916 -26.63 12.31 47.21
C THR A 916 -26.89 12.10 45.73
N GLU A 917 -25.88 11.70 44.96
CA GLU A 917 -26.04 11.32 43.55
C GLU A 917 -27.04 10.17 43.39
N LEU A 918 -26.83 9.07 44.13
CA LEU A 918 -27.68 7.88 44.04
C LEU A 918 -29.14 8.16 44.43
N SER A 919 -29.36 8.91 45.52
CA SER A 919 -30.71 9.26 45.95
C SER A 919 -31.39 10.20 44.96
N THR A 920 -30.66 11.18 44.43
CA THR A 920 -31.21 12.12 43.43
C THR A 920 -31.65 11.36 42.18
N ILE A 921 -30.80 10.47 41.66
CA ILE A 921 -31.09 9.69 40.47
C ILE A 921 -32.30 8.77 40.69
N ALA A 922 -32.29 7.92 41.72
CA ALA A 922 -33.28 6.85 41.88
C ALA A 922 -34.59 7.28 42.58
N GLU A 923 -34.58 8.37 43.35
CA GLU A 923 -35.75 8.82 44.12
C GLU A 923 -36.40 10.08 43.54
N GLU A 924 -35.63 10.97 42.89
CA GLU A 924 -36.13 12.27 42.42
C GLU A 924 -36.24 12.38 40.89
N LEU A 925 -35.26 11.86 40.14
CA LEU A 925 -35.16 12.10 38.69
C LEU A 925 -35.62 10.93 37.83
N TRP A 926 -35.41 9.70 38.30
CA TRP A 926 -35.70 8.49 37.53
C TRP A 926 -36.27 7.39 38.42
N PRO A 927 -37.32 6.67 38.00
CA PRO A 927 -37.86 5.58 38.80
C PRO A 927 -36.80 4.47 38.98
N GLY A 928 -36.46 4.12 40.21
CA GLY A 928 -35.42 3.12 40.45
C GLY A 928 -35.24 2.67 41.88
N GLU A 929 -34.15 1.96 42.11
CA GLU A 929 -33.66 1.55 43.43
C GLU A 929 -32.21 2.01 43.60
N SER A 930 -31.84 2.49 44.79
CA SER A 930 -30.46 2.89 45.13
C SER A 930 -29.82 1.97 46.18
N VAL A 931 -28.52 1.69 46.04
CA VAL A 931 -27.73 0.84 46.94
C VAL A 931 -26.40 1.50 47.29
N LEU A 932 -26.07 1.59 48.58
CA LEU A 932 -24.89 2.30 49.06
C LEU A 932 -23.95 1.40 49.89
N ASN A 933 -22.65 1.66 49.79
CA ASN A 933 -21.59 1.15 50.66
C ASN A 933 -21.66 -0.38 50.86
N GLU A 934 -21.92 -0.89 52.07
CA GLU A 934 -21.86 -2.32 52.41
C GLU A 934 -22.77 -3.21 51.55
N GLN A 935 -23.78 -2.62 50.91
CA GLN A 935 -24.69 -3.33 50.02
C GLN A 935 -24.25 -3.27 48.54
N PHE A 936 -23.28 -2.42 48.20
CA PHE A 936 -22.70 -2.32 46.87
C PHE A 936 -21.65 -3.41 46.63
N THR A 937 -22.14 -4.63 46.40
CA THR A 937 -21.33 -5.82 46.09
C THR A 937 -21.76 -6.47 44.78
N LEU A 938 -20.86 -7.21 44.14
CA LEU A 938 -21.13 -7.89 42.87
C LEU A 938 -22.30 -8.88 42.96
N ASP A 939 -22.39 -9.60 44.08
CA ASP A 939 -23.48 -10.56 44.33
C ASP A 939 -24.83 -9.85 44.48
N ASN A 940 -24.86 -8.67 45.10
CA ASN A 940 -26.08 -7.90 45.25
C ASN A 940 -26.51 -7.28 43.92
N LEU A 941 -25.58 -6.75 43.12
CA LEU A 941 -25.81 -6.31 41.75
C LEU A 941 -26.45 -7.42 40.91
N ARG A 942 -25.85 -8.62 40.93
CA ARG A 942 -26.40 -9.80 40.23
C ARG A 942 -27.81 -10.14 40.71
N THR A 943 -28.04 -10.15 42.02
CA THR A 943 -29.33 -10.54 42.62
C THR A 943 -30.42 -9.53 42.31
N MET A 944 -30.15 -8.23 42.45
CA MET A 944 -31.14 -7.17 42.21
C MET A 944 -31.51 -7.08 40.73
N ARG A 945 -30.51 -7.18 39.85
CA ARG A 945 -30.74 -7.23 38.41
C ARG A 945 -31.64 -8.40 37.99
N LEU A 946 -31.47 -9.59 38.57
CA LEU A 946 -32.31 -10.74 38.25
C LEU A 946 -33.73 -10.67 38.85
N LYS A 947 -33.92 -9.85 39.87
CA LYS A 947 -35.19 -9.75 40.62
C LYS A 947 -36.17 -8.76 40.01
N SER A 948 -35.68 -7.65 39.45
CA SER A 948 -36.48 -6.57 38.86
C SER A 948 -35.91 -6.17 37.50
N HIS A 949 -36.74 -5.61 36.61
CA HIS A 949 -36.30 -5.22 35.26
C HIS A 949 -35.65 -3.84 35.28
N PHE A 950 -34.32 -3.80 35.40
CA PHE A 950 -33.55 -2.56 35.32
C PHE A 950 -32.86 -2.46 33.95
N ASP A 951 -33.29 -1.52 33.11
CA ASP A 951 -32.64 -1.26 31.81
C ASP A 951 -31.44 -0.33 31.94
N ILE A 952 -31.33 0.40 33.06
CA ILE A 952 -30.22 1.30 33.36
C ILE A 952 -29.54 0.82 34.64
N VAL A 953 -28.23 0.62 34.59
CA VAL A 953 -27.40 0.38 35.77
C VAL A 953 -26.42 1.53 35.92
N HIS A 954 -26.44 2.18 37.07
CA HIS A 954 -25.57 3.30 37.39
C HIS A 954 -24.63 2.90 38.52
N LEU A 955 -23.32 3.02 38.30
CA LEU A 955 -22.28 2.67 39.26
C LEU A 955 -21.47 3.93 39.61
N ALA A 956 -21.57 4.41 40.85
CA ALA A 956 -20.84 5.57 41.35
C ALA A 956 -19.72 5.12 42.31
N THR A 957 -18.51 4.99 41.77
CA THR A 957 -17.32 4.46 42.47
C THR A 957 -16.08 4.53 41.58
N HIS A 958 -14.86 4.48 42.13
CA HIS A 958 -13.61 4.45 41.35
C HIS A 958 -13.53 3.29 40.35
N ALA A 959 -12.97 3.53 39.17
CA ALA A 959 -12.64 2.51 38.17
C ALA A 959 -11.32 2.86 37.46
N ASP A 960 -10.54 1.85 37.08
CA ASP A 960 -9.23 1.98 36.46
C ASP A 960 -9.18 1.17 35.15
N PHE A 961 -8.75 1.82 34.07
CA PHE A 961 -8.65 1.26 32.72
C PHE A 961 -7.21 1.12 32.22
N ASN A 962 -6.21 1.32 33.07
CA ASN A 962 -4.80 1.54 32.70
C ASN A 962 -3.97 0.26 32.46
N ASP A 963 -4.54 -0.94 32.63
CA ASP A 963 -3.84 -2.22 32.51
C ASP A 963 -4.79 -3.36 32.04
N LYS A 964 -4.23 -4.53 31.68
CA LYS A 964 -4.98 -5.76 31.39
C LYS A 964 -5.91 -6.21 32.54
N ASN A 965 -5.67 -5.71 33.76
CA ASN A 965 -6.47 -5.94 34.96
C ASN A 965 -7.45 -4.80 35.27
N ALA A 966 -7.98 -4.11 34.24
CA ALA A 966 -8.97 -3.06 34.42
C ALA A 966 -10.14 -3.51 35.34
N TYR A 967 -10.53 -2.64 36.27
CA TYR A 967 -11.46 -3.00 37.34
C TYR A 967 -12.37 -1.83 37.75
N ILE A 968 -13.50 -2.18 38.37
CA ILE A 968 -14.38 -1.28 39.10
C ILE A 968 -14.25 -1.58 40.59
N GLN A 969 -14.04 -0.57 41.42
CA GLN A 969 -13.95 -0.71 42.86
C GLN A 969 -15.36 -0.89 43.46
N PHE A 970 -15.71 -2.09 43.89
CA PHE A 970 -16.91 -2.32 44.71
C PHE A 970 -16.55 -2.14 46.18
N TRP A 971 -17.55 -2.13 47.07
CA TRP A 971 -17.31 -1.93 48.50
C TRP A 971 -16.33 -2.95 49.10
N ASP A 972 -16.45 -4.21 48.67
CA ASP A 972 -15.76 -5.36 49.25
C ASP A 972 -14.53 -5.81 48.46
N LYS A 973 -14.44 -5.50 47.16
CA LYS A 973 -13.33 -5.89 46.29
C LYS A 973 -13.25 -5.07 45.00
N GLU A 974 -12.11 -5.15 44.34
CA GLU A 974 -11.97 -4.80 42.92
C GLU A 974 -12.68 -5.88 42.07
N VAL A 975 -13.47 -5.46 41.10
CA VAL A 975 -14.21 -6.34 40.17
C VAL A 975 -13.71 -6.12 38.76
N GLY A 976 -13.15 -7.15 38.13
CA GLY A 976 -12.67 -7.08 36.75
C GLY A 976 -13.82 -7.05 35.72
N PHE A 977 -13.57 -6.50 34.54
CA PHE A 977 -14.57 -6.44 33.47
C PHE A 977 -15.03 -7.81 32.96
N ASP A 978 -14.19 -8.84 33.03
CA ASP A 978 -14.57 -10.20 32.64
C ASP A 978 -15.53 -10.82 33.67
N GLU A 979 -15.42 -10.46 34.96
CA GLU A 979 -16.40 -10.82 35.99
C GLU A 979 -17.73 -10.08 35.78
N LEU A 980 -17.68 -8.82 35.32
CA LEU A 980 -18.88 -8.09 34.92
C LEU A 980 -19.54 -8.74 33.71
N ARG A 981 -18.79 -9.15 32.69
CA ARG A 981 -19.35 -9.82 31.50
C ARG A 981 -20.15 -11.07 31.86
N GLN A 982 -19.71 -11.82 32.88
CA GLN A 982 -20.42 -13.00 33.41
C GLN A 982 -21.77 -12.68 34.07
N LEU A 983 -22.14 -11.40 34.20
CA LEU A 983 -23.49 -11.01 34.58
C LEU A 983 -24.49 -11.18 33.43
N GLU A 984 -24.07 -11.49 32.20
CA GLU A 984 -24.96 -11.75 31.05
C GLU A 984 -25.93 -10.58 30.77
N TRP A 985 -25.39 -9.37 30.63
CA TRP A 985 -26.15 -8.12 30.48
C TRP A 985 -27.09 -8.07 29.26
N TYR A 986 -26.80 -8.88 28.25
CA TYR A 986 -27.57 -9.07 27.02
C TYR A 986 -28.70 -10.11 27.14
N GLN A 987 -28.77 -10.85 28.25
CA GLN A 987 -29.89 -11.75 28.56
C GLN A 987 -30.98 -10.97 29.31
N PRO A 988 -32.28 -11.27 29.09
CA PRO A 988 -33.37 -10.64 29.84
C PRO A 988 -33.21 -10.80 31.37
N PRO A 989 -33.32 -9.71 32.16
CA PRO A 989 -33.56 -8.33 31.73
C PRO A 989 -32.33 -7.67 31.10
N ILE A 990 -32.50 -7.15 29.88
CA ILE A 990 -31.41 -6.59 29.07
C ILE A 990 -31.05 -5.20 29.60
N VAL A 991 -29.78 -4.96 29.86
CA VAL A 991 -29.31 -3.62 30.26
C VAL A 991 -28.97 -2.81 29.01
N GLN A 992 -29.72 -1.73 28.84
CA GLN A 992 -29.61 -0.81 27.70
C GLN A 992 -28.53 0.25 27.93
N LEU A 993 -28.25 0.62 29.19
CA LEU A 993 -27.27 1.64 29.53
C LEU A 993 -26.55 1.29 30.85
N LEU A 994 -25.23 1.20 30.79
CA LEU A 994 -24.34 1.20 31.96
C LEU A 994 -23.75 2.60 32.13
N VAL A 995 -24.02 3.25 33.26
CA VAL A 995 -23.40 4.53 33.61
C VAL A 995 -22.30 4.25 34.63
N LEU A 996 -21.06 4.55 34.26
CA LEU A 996 -19.91 4.54 35.16
C LEU A 996 -19.62 5.96 35.60
N SER A 997 -20.16 6.32 36.76
CA SER A 997 -19.92 7.60 37.43
C SER A 997 -18.60 7.57 38.23
N ALA A 998 -17.59 6.91 37.66
CA ALA A 998 -16.18 7.20 37.88
C ALA A 998 -15.33 6.30 36.98
N CYS A 999 -14.29 6.89 36.39
CA CYS A 999 -13.27 6.22 35.59
C CYS A 999 -11.96 7.02 35.64
N GLU A 1000 -10.84 6.33 35.58
CA GLU A 1000 -9.51 6.85 35.27
C GLU A 1000 -8.97 6.03 34.08
N THR A 1001 -8.72 6.68 32.92
CA THR A 1001 -8.10 6.02 31.76
C THR A 1001 -6.71 6.58 31.49
N ALA A 1002 -5.76 5.74 31.09
CA ALA A 1002 -4.37 6.11 30.90
C ALA A 1002 -4.20 6.69 29.51
N LEU A 1003 -3.68 7.91 29.47
CA LEU A 1003 -3.34 8.58 28.22
C LEU A 1003 -2.13 7.91 27.56
N GLY A 1004 -2.24 7.59 26.26
CA GLY A 1004 -1.11 7.16 25.42
C GLY A 1004 -0.74 5.68 25.53
N ASP A 1005 -1.51 4.88 26.26
CA ASP A 1005 -1.44 3.42 26.24
C ASP A 1005 -2.56 2.86 25.36
N ASP A 1006 -2.18 2.31 24.21
CA ASP A 1006 -3.11 1.76 23.23
C ASP A 1006 -3.98 0.63 23.82
N ASN A 1007 -3.49 -0.10 24.84
CA ASN A 1007 -4.28 -1.14 25.54
C ASN A 1007 -5.33 -0.56 26.48
N ALA A 1008 -5.05 0.58 27.12
CA ALA A 1008 -5.99 1.26 27.99
C ALA A 1008 -7.13 1.87 27.16
N GLU A 1009 -6.79 2.42 25.99
CA GLU A 1009 -7.75 2.94 25.03
C GLU A 1009 -8.64 1.83 24.44
N MET A 1010 -8.07 0.66 24.12
CA MET A 1010 -8.85 -0.53 23.72
C MET A 1010 -9.81 -0.98 24.83
N GLY A 1011 -9.35 -1.03 26.08
CA GLY A 1011 -10.18 -1.41 27.22
C GLY A 1011 -11.36 -0.47 27.45
N PHE A 1012 -11.15 0.85 27.31
CA PHE A 1012 -12.18 1.86 27.48
C PHE A 1012 -13.12 1.96 26.27
N ALA A 1013 -12.59 2.09 25.04
CA ALA A 1013 -13.41 2.20 23.84
C ALA A 1013 -14.20 0.91 23.58
N GLY A 1014 -13.66 -0.24 23.97
CA GLY A 1014 -14.34 -1.53 23.98
C GLY A 1014 -15.26 -1.78 25.18
N LEU A 1015 -15.49 -0.81 26.08
CA LEU A 1015 -16.21 -1.01 27.35
C LEU A 1015 -17.59 -1.65 27.16
N ALA A 1016 -18.38 -1.19 26.19
CA ALA A 1016 -19.71 -1.72 25.92
C ALA A 1016 -19.64 -3.19 25.45
N VAL A 1017 -18.71 -3.50 24.55
CA VAL A 1017 -18.45 -4.85 24.05
C VAL A 1017 -17.96 -5.76 25.18
N ARG A 1018 -17.00 -5.29 25.98
CA ARG A 1018 -16.37 -6.06 27.05
C ARG A 1018 -17.33 -6.35 28.19
N THR A 1019 -18.20 -5.41 28.54
CA THR A 1019 -19.24 -5.64 29.54
C THR A 1019 -20.46 -6.36 28.97
N GLY A 1020 -20.69 -6.32 27.66
CA GLY A 1020 -21.85 -6.94 27.01
C GLY A 1020 -23.14 -6.12 27.14
N VAL A 1021 -23.04 -4.83 27.47
CA VAL A 1021 -24.15 -3.87 27.48
C VAL A 1021 -24.27 -3.18 26.13
N LYS A 1022 -25.46 -2.67 25.79
CA LYS A 1022 -25.63 -1.96 24.50
C LYS A 1022 -24.88 -0.62 24.44
N SER A 1023 -24.87 0.08 25.57
CA SER A 1023 -24.27 1.41 25.69
C SER A 1023 -23.63 1.57 27.06
N ALA A 1024 -22.48 2.22 27.09
CA ALA A 1024 -21.79 2.60 28.30
C ALA A 1024 -21.48 4.11 28.28
N LEU A 1025 -21.75 4.78 29.40
CA LEU A 1025 -21.32 6.16 29.65
C LEU A 1025 -20.15 6.09 30.64
N GLY A 1026 -18.99 6.64 30.29
CA GLY A 1026 -17.80 6.64 31.14
C GLY A 1026 -16.95 7.89 30.95
N SER A 1027 -15.98 8.11 31.84
CA SER A 1027 -15.07 9.25 31.78
C SER A 1027 -13.69 8.91 31.21
N LEU A 1028 -13.18 9.80 30.37
CA LEU A 1028 -11.86 9.74 29.74
C LEU A 1028 -10.73 10.00 30.74
N TRP A 1029 -11.00 10.73 31.82
CA TRP A 1029 -10.00 11.03 32.85
C TRP A 1029 -10.63 11.03 34.23
N ARG A 1030 -9.77 11.18 35.23
CA ARG A 1030 -10.17 11.32 36.62
C ARG A 1030 -10.95 12.62 36.82
N VAL A 1031 -12.22 12.49 37.17
CA VAL A 1031 -13.17 13.59 37.29
C VAL A 1031 -13.31 14.08 38.73
N ASP A 1032 -13.78 15.33 38.88
CA ASP A 1032 -14.13 15.91 40.18
C ASP A 1032 -15.44 15.31 40.70
N ASP A 1033 -15.47 14.93 41.99
CA ASP A 1033 -16.61 14.28 42.65
C ASP A 1033 -17.89 15.14 42.57
N GLY A 1034 -17.78 16.43 42.89
CA GLY A 1034 -18.91 17.37 42.87
C GLY A 1034 -19.40 17.67 41.45
N GLY A 1035 -18.48 17.89 40.51
CA GLY A 1035 -18.78 18.11 39.09
C GLY A 1035 -19.39 16.88 38.41
N THR A 1036 -18.99 15.68 38.80
CA THR A 1036 -19.55 14.42 38.27
C THR A 1036 -20.98 14.22 38.74
N SER A 1037 -21.23 14.37 40.04
CA SER A 1037 -22.59 14.31 40.59
C SER A 1037 -23.52 15.33 39.94
N ALA A 1038 -22.98 16.53 39.64
CA ALA A 1038 -23.69 17.58 38.90
C ALA A 1038 -24.04 17.17 37.47
N LEU A 1039 -23.08 16.64 36.71
CA LEU A 1039 -23.30 16.16 35.35
C LEU A 1039 -24.29 15.00 35.30
N MET A 1040 -24.17 14.02 36.19
CA MET A 1040 -25.07 12.86 36.21
C MET A 1040 -26.50 13.25 36.58
N SER A 1041 -26.67 14.13 37.56
CA SER A 1041 -27.99 14.66 37.90
C SER A 1041 -28.63 15.37 36.71
N GLU A 1042 -27.88 16.23 36.02
CA GLU A 1042 -28.39 16.89 34.82
C GLU A 1042 -28.61 15.91 33.66
N TYR A 1043 -27.77 14.88 33.49
CA TYR A 1043 -27.95 13.85 32.46
C TYR A 1043 -29.27 13.08 32.64
N TYR A 1044 -29.58 12.61 33.85
CA TYR A 1044 -30.85 11.93 34.12
C TYR A 1044 -32.05 12.88 34.00
N HIS A 1045 -31.87 14.16 34.36
CA HIS A 1045 -32.89 15.17 34.10
C HIS A 1045 -33.21 15.31 32.61
N GLN A 1046 -32.17 15.46 31.78
CA GLN A 1046 -32.32 15.59 30.32
C GLN A 1046 -32.89 14.32 29.71
N LEU A 1047 -32.41 13.15 30.14
CA LEU A 1047 -32.92 11.86 29.71
C LEU A 1047 -34.42 11.68 30.00
N SER A 1048 -34.96 12.37 31.01
CA SER A 1048 -36.38 12.29 31.39
C SER A 1048 -37.30 13.16 30.55
N GLN A 1049 -36.74 14.08 29.76
CA GLN A 1049 -37.52 15.02 28.94
C GLN A 1049 -38.15 14.32 27.74
N GLU A 1050 -39.39 14.67 27.41
CA GLU A 1050 -40.15 13.99 26.35
C GLU A 1050 -39.56 14.17 24.94
N GLU A 1051 -38.82 15.26 24.71
CA GLU A 1051 -38.22 15.56 23.41
C GLU A 1051 -36.86 14.87 23.20
N ILE A 1052 -36.31 14.24 24.24
CA ILE A 1052 -35.01 13.57 24.20
C ILE A 1052 -35.22 12.10 23.86
N THR A 1053 -34.90 11.75 22.62
CA THR A 1053 -35.16 10.41 22.06
C THR A 1053 -33.94 9.49 22.08
N ILE A 1054 -32.72 10.04 22.26
CA ILE A 1054 -31.46 9.29 22.23
C ILE A 1054 -30.53 9.60 23.41
N LYS A 1055 -29.72 8.63 23.83
CA LYS A 1055 -28.80 8.72 24.99
C LYS A 1055 -27.73 9.79 24.80
N ALA A 1056 -27.14 9.86 23.60
CA ALA A 1056 -26.10 10.85 23.29
C ALA A 1056 -26.63 12.30 23.32
N GLU A 1057 -27.91 12.53 23.01
CA GLU A 1057 -28.54 13.85 23.11
C GLU A 1057 -28.73 14.27 24.56
N ALA A 1058 -29.15 13.36 25.45
CA ALA A 1058 -29.24 13.65 26.88
C ALA A 1058 -27.88 14.10 27.45
N LEU A 1059 -26.79 13.43 27.06
CA LEU A 1059 -25.43 13.81 27.47
C LEU A 1059 -25.04 15.18 26.91
N ARG A 1060 -25.29 15.43 25.63
CA ARG A 1060 -25.06 16.73 25.00
C ARG A 1060 -25.77 17.86 25.75
N GLN A 1061 -27.05 17.69 26.08
CA GLN A 1061 -27.81 18.73 26.78
C GLN A 1061 -27.26 18.99 28.19
N ALA A 1062 -26.82 17.95 28.90
CA ALA A 1062 -26.17 18.12 30.20
C ALA A 1062 -24.83 18.86 30.09
N GLN A 1063 -24.00 18.49 29.10
CA GLN A 1063 -22.74 19.18 28.81
C GLN A 1063 -22.97 20.65 28.44
N LEU A 1064 -24.01 20.94 27.65
CA LEU A 1064 -24.41 22.30 27.29
C LEU A 1064 -24.88 23.11 28.49
N ALA A 1065 -25.64 22.50 29.41
CA ALA A 1065 -26.12 23.17 30.62
C ALA A 1065 -24.94 23.54 31.55
N MET A 1066 -23.95 22.67 31.68
CA MET A 1066 -22.70 22.96 32.40
C MET A 1066 -21.91 24.05 31.72
N LEU A 1067 -21.64 23.93 30.41
CA LEU A 1067 -20.94 24.94 29.61
C LEU A 1067 -21.55 26.34 29.74
N ARG A 1068 -22.88 26.43 29.81
CA ARG A 1068 -23.62 27.70 29.92
C ARG A 1068 -23.73 28.22 31.36
N GLY A 1069 -23.11 27.55 32.35
CA GLY A 1069 -23.18 27.90 33.76
C GLY A 1069 -24.58 27.71 34.38
N GLN A 1070 -25.45 26.94 33.72
CA GLN A 1070 -26.79 26.64 34.23
C GLN A 1070 -26.75 25.59 35.34
N VAL A 1071 -25.69 24.76 35.33
CA VAL A 1071 -25.36 23.81 36.40
C VAL A 1071 -24.20 24.36 37.21
N HIS A 1072 -24.41 24.63 38.49
CA HIS A 1072 -23.40 25.20 39.39
C HIS A 1072 -23.71 24.90 40.86
N ILE A 1073 -22.72 25.04 41.74
CA ILE A 1073 -22.95 25.00 43.18
C ILE A 1073 -23.16 26.42 43.70
N LYS A 1074 -24.25 26.64 44.43
CA LYS A 1074 -24.53 27.92 45.09
C LYS A 1074 -25.15 27.73 46.46
N SER A 1075 -24.57 28.37 47.47
CA SER A 1075 -25.08 28.33 48.85
C SER A 1075 -25.31 26.91 49.40
N GLY A 1076 -24.39 25.98 49.11
CA GLY A 1076 -24.46 24.59 49.57
C GLY A 1076 -25.49 23.72 48.84
N LYS A 1077 -25.99 24.17 47.68
CA LYS A 1077 -26.89 23.40 46.81
C LYS A 1077 -26.27 23.24 45.43
N LEU A 1078 -26.47 22.08 44.83
CA LEU A 1078 -26.35 21.88 43.40
C LEU A 1078 -27.59 22.46 42.72
N VAL A 1079 -27.37 23.45 41.85
CA VAL A 1079 -28.41 24.10 41.06
C VAL A 1079 -28.24 23.66 39.62
N GLY A 1080 -29.24 22.99 39.06
CA GLY A 1080 -29.32 22.60 37.65
C GLY A 1080 -30.57 23.17 36.98
N ASN A 1081 -30.87 22.72 35.76
CA ASN A 1081 -32.01 23.25 35.01
C ASN A 1081 -33.33 22.66 35.57
N GLY A 1082 -33.95 23.34 36.54
CA GLY A 1082 -35.20 22.88 37.17
C GLY A 1082 -35.01 21.92 38.35
N ILE A 1083 -33.76 21.72 38.81
CA ILE A 1083 -33.40 20.86 39.94
C ILE A 1083 -32.58 21.67 40.95
N GLU A 1084 -32.95 21.58 42.24
CA GLU A 1084 -32.17 22.11 43.36
C GLU A 1084 -31.94 20.99 44.38
N VAL A 1085 -30.73 20.45 44.42
CA VAL A 1085 -30.36 19.35 45.33
C VAL A 1085 -29.43 19.88 46.44
N PRO A 1086 -29.75 19.68 47.73
CA PRO A 1086 -28.85 20.04 48.81
C PRO A 1086 -27.60 19.15 48.79
N LEU A 1087 -26.41 19.74 48.89
CA LEU A 1087 -25.17 18.98 48.98
C LEU A 1087 -25.04 18.27 50.34
N PRO A 1088 -24.34 17.12 50.41
CA PRO A 1088 -24.01 16.50 51.69
C PRO A 1088 -23.26 17.47 52.61
N LYS A 1089 -23.40 17.30 53.94
CA LYS A 1089 -22.72 18.13 54.95
C LYS A 1089 -21.20 18.23 54.79
N ALA A 1090 -20.57 17.20 54.21
CA ALA A 1090 -19.14 17.20 53.90
C ALA A 1090 -18.77 18.24 52.82
N LEU A 1091 -19.72 18.59 51.96
CA LEU A 1091 -19.57 19.47 50.79
C LEU A 1091 -20.33 20.81 50.94
N GLU A 1092 -21.16 20.98 51.99
CA GLU A 1092 -21.81 22.25 52.35
C GLU A 1092 -20.83 23.42 52.57
N SER A 1093 -19.55 23.11 52.84
CA SER A 1093 -18.47 24.09 53.07
C SER A 1093 -17.73 24.53 51.80
N LEU A 1094 -18.04 23.94 50.64
CA LEU A 1094 -17.49 24.34 49.36
C LEU A 1094 -17.96 25.77 49.02
N SER A 1095 -17.05 26.59 48.50
CA SER A 1095 -17.39 27.88 47.90
C SER A 1095 -18.33 27.68 46.71
N ASP A 1096 -19.06 28.71 46.28
CA ASP A 1096 -19.80 28.66 45.02
C ASP A 1096 -18.83 28.19 43.90
N GLN A 1097 -19.17 27.10 43.20
CA GLN A 1097 -18.35 26.49 42.16
C GLN A 1097 -19.03 26.62 40.80
N ASP A 1098 -18.23 26.99 39.80
CA ASP A 1098 -18.63 27.09 38.40
C ASP A 1098 -18.09 25.88 37.64
N PHE A 1099 -18.97 25.20 36.92
CA PHE A 1099 -18.65 23.99 36.16
C PHE A 1099 -18.62 24.22 34.65
N SER A 1100 -18.53 25.49 34.20
CA SER A 1100 -18.49 25.82 32.77
C SER A 1100 -17.24 25.33 32.04
N HIS A 1101 -16.15 25.09 32.76
CA HIS A 1101 -14.89 24.63 32.16
C HIS A 1101 -15.02 23.21 31.58
N PRO A 1102 -14.47 22.92 30.38
CA PRO A 1102 -14.63 21.61 29.74
C PRO A 1102 -14.07 20.43 30.53
N PHE A 1103 -13.15 20.67 31.46
CA PHE A 1103 -12.70 19.66 32.43
C PHE A 1103 -13.86 18.87 33.09
N TYR A 1104 -14.96 19.56 33.42
CA TYR A 1104 -16.07 18.97 34.17
C TYR A 1104 -17.06 18.18 33.30
N TRP A 1105 -17.15 18.47 31.99
CA TRP A 1105 -18.21 17.93 31.14
C TRP A 1105 -17.70 17.21 29.90
N ALA A 1106 -16.54 17.58 29.35
CA ALA A 1106 -15.99 16.99 28.12
C ALA A 1106 -15.30 15.63 28.35
N GLY A 1107 -15.05 15.27 29.61
CA GLY A 1107 -14.47 13.99 29.98
C GLY A 1107 -15.42 12.82 29.77
N PHE A 1108 -16.73 13.05 29.74
CA PHE A 1108 -17.71 11.97 29.59
C PHE A 1108 -18.08 11.74 28.12
N THR A 1109 -18.11 10.47 27.73
CA THR A 1109 -18.46 10.04 26.37
C THR A 1109 -19.37 8.82 26.37
N MET A 1110 -20.19 8.71 25.32
CA MET A 1110 -21.09 7.58 25.09
C MET A 1110 -20.40 6.55 24.19
N ILE A 1111 -20.32 5.31 24.66
CA ILE A 1111 -19.63 4.19 24.00
C ILE A 1111 -20.63 3.09 23.68
N GLY A 1112 -20.54 2.51 22.48
CA GLY A 1112 -21.53 1.56 21.97
C GLY A 1112 -22.71 2.30 21.34
N SER A 1113 -23.90 1.72 21.37
CA SER A 1113 -25.09 2.28 20.71
C SER A 1113 -25.47 3.66 21.29
N PRO A 1114 -25.32 4.78 20.57
CA PRO A 1114 -25.55 6.11 21.14
C PRO A 1114 -27.03 6.55 21.11
N TRP A 1115 -27.87 5.81 20.38
CA TRP A 1115 -29.31 6.03 20.28
C TRP A 1115 -30.12 5.36 21.39
#